data_AF-A0A9D8X032-F1
#
_entry.id   AF-A0A9D8X032-F1
#
_cell.length_a   1.000
_cell.length_b   1.000
_cell.length_c   1.000
_cell.angle_alpha   90.00
_cell.angle_beta   90.00
_cell.angle_gamma   90.00
#
_symmetry.space_group_name_H-M   'P 1'
#
loop_
_entity.id
_entity.type
_entity.pdbx_description
1 polymer ?
#
loop_
_entity_poly.entity_id
_entity_poly.type
_entity_poly.pdbx_seq_one_letter_code
_entity_poly.pdbx_strand_id
1 'polypeptide(L)'
;MKTKIIMTLSLIILVLSLSSCDALDSLLGGSGSGASGGGSGDSSHSHTYGEWMEIKAPSCSEAGRERRECSGCTDKEYRDIPKTSHTAVTDEGYASSCTEKGLSDGSHCSVCGDVLVKQEELPLASHTEETIPATDKKTEGKRCSVCGTVLVRQEWIIENNYASVESYDGIYGYDYLGTMTKGESLQRFYLDIDAAADKFHVGEDIAEREDGEGGEYIVEKLDYVKHGLTPGEAIAIWSVYKLDRPLYYWIASNILYTARELYLIADEEYADTATRLMYNDAIYERVEEIFESAGAPDSSYSLTLAINDEIVENCSYAYMSDGITPSNSAEAHNVLGILLSGSGVCESYAKSFQLLLNYAELENILVTGVGITTQGSEAHAWNMVKMDDGEWYYFDLTWNDQPSLMLGKQYNYFCISESEGVRWSHGDSDRVYPTVTFSDTHIPDTNENLDISFLYELPEASANPYQNVEICKETFTKDGLKYVVCGYRELQLYEISVGGSVVIPPSVTFDGITYKVVSIGRFADGIYEYDYISDREITEISIPLAVEHIWYGAFNIPSLTEISVDESNPKYASDGGILYSKDYSLLEWVPQSVSGQVVIRPEITNYEDVAITYCPYITSIRLPSGITLIAERAFAGCRGLTDIYFDGTALEWQSLPKGEDFNALNTQRITVHCSDGDLYL
;
A
#
# COMPACT_ATOMS: atom_id res chain seq x y z
N MET A 1 -16.32 -19.48 -9.42
CA MET A 1 -17.54 -19.93 -8.72
C MET A 1 -18.48 -18.73 -8.56
N LYS A 2 -19.68 -18.78 -9.15
CA LYS A 2 -20.68 -17.69 -9.12
C LYS A 2 -21.70 -17.94 -8.02
N THR A 3 -21.93 -17.00 -7.09
CA THR A 3 -23.18 -16.89 -6.29
C THR A 3 -23.28 -15.46 -5.74
N LYS A 4 -24.04 -14.55 -6.36
CA LYS A 4 -25.43 -14.14 -6.05
C LYS A 4 -25.66 -13.74 -4.58
N ILE A 5 -25.74 -12.43 -4.32
CA ILE A 5 -26.41 -11.85 -3.15
C ILE A 5 -27.60 -11.01 -3.63
N ILE A 6 -28.72 -11.20 -2.95
CA ILE A 6 -30.07 -10.73 -3.26
C ILE A 6 -30.28 -9.40 -2.51
N MET A 7 -30.55 -8.30 -3.22
CA MET A 7 -31.09 -7.08 -2.62
C MET A 7 -32.62 -7.14 -2.63
N THR A 8 -33.22 -7.01 -1.44
CA THR A 8 -34.66 -6.85 -1.27
C THR A 8 -34.96 -5.35 -1.13
N LEU A 9 -35.37 -4.70 -2.22
CA LEU A 9 -36.00 -3.38 -2.17
C LEU A 9 -37.47 -3.56 -1.76
N SER A 10 -37.88 -2.91 -0.67
CA SER A 10 -39.30 -2.72 -0.36
C SER A 10 -39.72 -1.30 -0.69
N LEU A 11 -40.59 -1.24 -1.69
CA LEU A 11 -41.31 -0.13 -2.28
C LEU A 11 -42.41 0.35 -1.30
N ILE A 12 -42.44 1.64 -0.93
CA ILE A 12 -43.68 2.27 -0.44
C ILE A 12 -43.96 3.54 -1.24
N ILE A 13 -45.22 3.58 -1.67
CA ILE A 13 -45.82 4.35 -2.74
C ILE A 13 -46.22 5.74 -2.23
N LEU A 14 -45.88 6.76 -3.02
CA LEU A 14 -46.43 8.10 -2.97
C LEU A 14 -47.73 8.14 -3.80
N VAL A 15 -48.90 8.39 -3.18
CA VAL A 15 -50.07 8.96 -3.88
C VAL A 15 -50.76 10.00 -3.00
N LEU A 16 -50.86 11.20 -3.58
CA LEU A 16 -51.49 12.43 -3.11
C LEU A 16 -53.03 12.32 -2.95
N SER A 17 -53.64 13.05 -2.02
CA SER A 17 -54.25 14.36 -2.30
C SER A 17 -55.31 14.83 -1.27
N LEU A 18 -55.04 16.05 -0.77
CA LEU A 18 -55.91 17.24 -0.65
C LEU A 18 -57.24 17.17 0.13
N SER A 19 -57.30 18.05 1.14
CA SER A 19 -58.25 19.19 1.34
C SER A 19 -58.39 19.40 2.85
N SER A 20 -58.46 20.57 3.48
CA SER A 20 -58.45 21.99 3.09
C SER A 20 -58.69 22.76 4.41
N CYS A 21 -58.26 24.02 4.50
CA CYS A 21 -58.61 25.03 5.51
C CYS A 21 -58.18 24.77 6.96
N ASP A 22 -57.35 25.66 7.50
CA ASP A 22 -57.89 26.69 8.39
C ASP A 22 -56.97 27.92 8.42
N ALA A 23 -57.62 29.07 8.33
CA ALA A 23 -57.04 30.38 8.48
C ALA A 23 -57.71 31.07 9.67
N LEU A 24 -56.94 31.96 10.29
CA LEU A 24 -57.36 33.20 10.95
C LEU A 24 -57.92 33.16 12.38
N ASP A 25 -57.36 34.12 13.13
CA ASP A 25 -57.88 34.85 14.29
C ASP A 25 -58.02 34.15 15.65
N SER A 26 -57.20 34.59 16.61
CA SER A 26 -57.71 35.58 17.57
C SER A 26 -56.60 36.30 18.33
N LEU A 27 -56.39 37.55 17.94
CA LEU A 27 -56.01 38.63 18.84
C LEU A 27 -57.12 38.84 19.87
N LEU A 28 -56.77 38.93 21.16
CA LEU A 28 -56.95 40.12 22.01
C LEU A 28 -56.86 39.73 23.49
N GLY A 29 -55.89 40.32 24.16
CA GLY A 29 -55.71 40.22 25.61
C GLY A 29 -56.72 41.03 26.40
N GLY A 30 -56.56 40.99 27.73
CA GLY A 30 -57.23 41.90 28.64
C GLY A 30 -57.60 41.26 29.97
N SER A 31 -56.61 40.99 30.80
CA SER A 31 -56.81 40.84 32.24
C SER A 31 -57.10 42.20 32.87
N GLY A 32 -58.30 42.38 33.42
CA GLY A 32 -58.70 43.56 34.18
C GLY A 32 -59.41 43.15 35.47
N SER A 33 -58.75 43.39 36.60
CA SER A 33 -59.28 43.32 37.96
C SER A 33 -60.27 44.45 38.24
N GLY A 34 -61.35 44.19 39.01
CA GLY A 34 -62.19 45.26 39.53
C GLY A 34 -63.48 44.82 40.26
N ALA A 35 -63.37 44.78 41.59
CA ALA A 35 -64.36 45.17 42.61
C ALA A 35 -65.85 44.78 42.55
N SER A 36 -66.30 44.37 43.75
CA SER A 36 -67.65 44.27 44.32
C SER A 36 -68.67 45.38 44.00
N GLY A 37 -69.96 45.01 43.96
CA GLY A 37 -71.06 45.89 44.38
C GLY A 37 -72.44 45.63 43.75
N GLY A 38 -73.34 44.97 44.49
CA GLY A 38 -74.75 45.34 44.70
C GLY A 38 -75.82 45.18 43.60
N GLY A 39 -76.95 44.57 43.98
CA GLY A 39 -78.29 45.07 43.56
C GLY A 39 -79.23 44.14 42.78
N SER A 40 -79.98 43.31 43.51
CA SER A 40 -81.41 42.93 43.35
C SER A 40 -82.14 42.97 41.98
N GLY A 41 -82.73 41.83 41.61
CA GLY A 41 -83.91 41.68 40.72
C GLY A 41 -84.48 40.25 40.80
N ASP A 42 -85.78 40.13 41.11
CA ASP A 42 -86.49 39.00 41.71
C ASP A 42 -87.04 37.92 40.73
N SER A 43 -86.94 36.62 41.09
CA SER A 43 -87.99 35.56 40.99
C SER A 43 -87.40 34.13 41.14
N SER A 44 -87.36 33.59 42.37
CA SER A 44 -86.93 32.21 42.64
C SER A 44 -88.08 31.20 42.54
N HIS A 45 -87.91 30.11 41.78
CA HIS A 45 -88.71 28.88 41.88
C HIS A 45 -87.80 27.67 42.22
N SER A 46 -88.36 26.60 42.80
CA SER A 46 -87.62 25.40 43.22
C SER A 46 -87.47 24.42 42.06
N HIS A 47 -86.25 23.92 41.81
CA HIS A 47 -85.96 22.94 40.74
C HIS A 47 -86.16 21.49 41.22
N THR A 48 -86.72 20.63 40.37
CA THR A 48 -86.81 19.18 40.59
C THR A 48 -86.21 18.46 39.39
N TYR A 49 -85.09 17.77 39.60
CA TYR A 49 -84.32 17.10 38.55
C TYR A 49 -84.61 15.61 38.47
N GLY A 50 -84.62 15.06 37.25
CA GLY A 50 -84.75 13.62 37.01
C GLY A 50 -83.45 12.82 37.23
N GLU A 51 -83.47 11.55 36.81
CA GLU A 51 -82.29 10.67 36.83
C GLU A 51 -81.18 11.19 35.91
N TRP A 52 -79.93 10.86 36.27
CA TRP A 52 -78.75 11.17 35.46
C TRP A 52 -78.70 10.27 34.22
N MET A 53 -78.45 10.86 33.05
CA MET A 53 -78.28 10.15 31.80
C MET A 53 -76.85 10.35 31.29
N GLU A 54 -76.15 9.24 31.00
CA GLU A 54 -74.84 9.31 30.36
C GLU A 54 -74.97 9.90 28.95
N ILE A 55 -74.21 10.97 28.73
CA ILE A 55 -74.11 11.65 27.44
C ILE A 55 -72.72 11.48 26.82
N LYS A 56 -71.74 10.99 27.59
CA LYS A 56 -70.40 10.61 27.12
C LYS A 56 -69.85 9.51 28.02
N ALA A 57 -69.55 8.34 27.47
CA ALA A 57 -68.89 7.26 28.22
C ALA A 57 -67.46 7.66 28.64
N PRO A 58 -66.97 7.24 29.82
CA PRO A 58 -65.58 7.43 30.19
C PRO A 58 -64.64 6.52 29.38
N SER A 59 -63.46 7.02 29.05
CA SER A 59 -62.34 6.23 28.53
C SER A 59 -61.15 6.34 29.49
N CYS A 60 -60.04 5.66 29.17
CA CYS A 60 -58.82 5.80 29.96
C CYS A 60 -58.11 7.15 29.74
N SER A 61 -58.41 7.85 28.64
CA SER A 61 -57.85 9.17 28.33
C SER A 61 -58.79 10.34 28.69
N GLU A 62 -60.11 10.12 28.74
CA GLU A 62 -61.09 11.19 28.98
C GLU A 62 -62.19 10.77 29.96
N ALA A 63 -62.57 11.69 30.86
CA ALA A 63 -63.70 11.47 31.76
C ALA A 63 -65.01 11.41 30.96
N GLY A 64 -65.93 10.57 31.42
CA GLY A 64 -67.30 10.53 30.90
C GLY A 64 -68.12 11.68 31.46
N ARG A 65 -69.35 11.85 30.99
CA ARG A 65 -70.24 12.91 31.46
C ARG A 65 -71.69 12.46 31.48
N GLU A 66 -72.39 12.82 32.54
CA GLU A 66 -73.83 12.63 32.68
C GLU A 66 -74.55 13.98 32.75
N ARG A 67 -75.81 14.00 32.31
CA ARG A 67 -76.71 15.16 32.36
C ARG A 67 -78.04 14.78 32.98
N ARG A 68 -78.62 15.68 33.76
CA ARG A 68 -80.05 15.64 34.12
C ARG A 68 -80.70 17.00 33.91
N GLU A 69 -81.99 17.01 33.63
CA GLU A 69 -82.76 18.23 33.33
C GLU A 69 -83.89 18.43 34.33
N CYS A 70 -84.20 19.69 34.64
CA CYS A 70 -85.31 20.04 35.51
C CYS A 70 -86.63 19.77 34.78
N SER A 71 -87.58 19.10 35.43
CA SER A 71 -88.87 18.80 34.77
C SER A 71 -89.77 20.02 34.58
N GLY A 72 -89.49 21.13 35.28
CA GLY A 72 -90.32 22.34 35.30
C GLY A 72 -89.73 23.55 34.58
N CYS A 73 -88.47 23.51 34.14
CA CYS A 73 -87.80 24.58 33.40
C CYS A 73 -86.63 24.04 32.57
N THR A 74 -85.96 24.89 31.78
CA THR A 74 -84.89 24.46 30.87
C THR A 74 -83.51 24.28 31.54
N ASP A 75 -83.45 24.32 32.88
CA ASP A 75 -82.20 24.25 33.62
C ASP A 75 -81.62 22.82 33.61
N LYS A 76 -80.29 22.71 33.52
CA LYS A 76 -79.57 21.43 33.34
C LYS A 76 -78.37 21.34 34.27
N GLU A 77 -78.19 20.18 34.89
CA GLU A 77 -77.00 19.86 35.67
C GLU A 77 -76.14 18.83 34.93
N TYR A 78 -74.82 18.91 35.18
CA TYR A 78 -73.81 18.02 34.63
C TYR A 78 -72.91 17.51 35.75
N ARG A 79 -72.48 16.25 35.64
CA ARG A 79 -71.40 15.70 36.47
C ARG A 79 -70.50 14.79 35.64
N ASP A 80 -69.26 14.66 36.08
CA ASP A 80 -68.25 13.87 35.39
C ASP A 80 -68.24 12.42 35.90
N ILE A 81 -68.02 11.47 34.99
CA ILE A 81 -67.76 10.06 35.31
C ILE A 81 -66.24 9.86 35.30
N PRO A 82 -65.62 9.31 36.37
CA PRO A 82 -64.18 9.05 36.41
C PRO A 82 -63.69 8.25 35.20
N LYS A 83 -62.45 8.54 34.75
CA LYS A 83 -61.77 7.79 33.70
C LYS A 83 -61.70 6.30 34.05
N THR A 84 -61.73 5.45 33.03
CA THR A 84 -61.39 4.03 33.23
C THR A 84 -59.89 3.88 33.42
N SER A 85 -59.45 2.79 34.07
CA SER A 85 -58.01 2.55 34.27
C SER A 85 -57.34 2.13 32.96
N HIS A 86 -56.06 2.48 32.80
CA HIS A 86 -55.25 2.00 31.68
C HIS A 86 -55.06 0.48 31.75
N THR A 87 -54.99 -0.16 30.58
CA THR A 87 -54.61 -1.58 30.45
C THR A 87 -53.21 -1.64 29.86
N ALA A 88 -52.21 -1.92 30.71
CA ALA A 88 -50.81 -1.93 30.31
C ALA A 88 -50.47 -3.15 29.44
N VAL A 89 -49.69 -2.91 28.39
CA VAL A 89 -49.00 -3.92 27.57
C VAL A 89 -47.51 -3.61 27.61
N THR A 90 -46.69 -4.64 27.80
CA THR A 90 -45.23 -4.53 27.86
C THR A 90 -44.66 -4.28 26.47
N ASP A 91 -43.76 -3.31 26.38
CA ASP A 91 -42.88 -3.08 25.25
C ASP A 91 -41.52 -3.70 25.59
N GLU A 92 -41.20 -4.85 25.00
CA GLU A 92 -39.96 -5.58 25.30
C GLU A 92 -38.74 -4.74 24.91
N GLY A 93 -37.82 -4.56 25.86
CA GLY A 93 -36.51 -3.98 25.64
C GLY A 93 -35.53 -4.98 25.02
N TYR A 94 -34.28 -4.57 24.91
CA TYR A 94 -33.19 -5.44 24.51
C TYR A 94 -31.90 -5.05 25.23
N ALA A 95 -31.07 -6.04 25.54
CA ALA A 95 -29.84 -5.83 26.28
C ALA A 95 -28.83 -4.98 25.49
N SER A 96 -28.01 -4.21 26.19
CA SER A 96 -26.86 -3.55 25.58
C SER A 96 -25.75 -4.56 25.26
N SER A 97 -24.98 -4.26 24.22
CA SER A 97 -23.72 -4.92 23.90
C SER A 97 -22.55 -3.99 24.26
N CYS A 98 -21.32 -4.44 24.04
CA CYS A 98 -20.13 -3.60 24.22
C CYS A 98 -19.93 -2.57 23.09
N THR A 99 -20.79 -2.58 22.06
CA THR A 99 -20.73 -1.63 20.92
C THR A 99 -22.05 -0.90 20.68
N GLU A 100 -23.18 -1.43 21.14
CA GLU A 100 -24.52 -0.86 20.95
C GLU A 100 -25.28 -0.78 22.26
N LYS A 101 -25.95 0.36 22.49
CA LYS A 101 -26.78 0.56 23.68
C LYS A 101 -28.09 -0.22 23.56
N GLY A 102 -28.58 -0.69 24.70
CA GLY A 102 -29.85 -1.42 24.80
C GLY A 102 -31.02 -0.53 25.18
N LEU A 103 -32.21 -1.09 25.27
CA LEU A 103 -33.38 -0.44 25.85
C LEU A 103 -33.93 -1.26 27.01
N SER A 104 -34.38 -0.58 28.08
CA SER A 104 -35.17 -1.21 29.14
C SER A 104 -36.57 -1.58 28.65
N ASP A 105 -37.25 -2.46 29.38
CA ASP A 105 -38.67 -2.74 29.12
C ASP A 105 -39.52 -1.49 29.41
N GLY A 106 -40.49 -1.23 28.54
CA GLY A 106 -41.46 -0.15 28.66
C GLY A 106 -42.88 -0.70 28.80
N SER A 107 -43.85 0.20 28.84
CA SER A 107 -45.24 -0.20 28.65
C SER A 107 -46.11 0.93 28.12
N HIS A 108 -47.11 0.56 27.33
CA HIS A 108 -48.15 1.46 26.83
C HIS A 108 -49.55 0.93 27.16
N CYS A 109 -50.55 1.81 27.09
CA CYS A 109 -51.93 1.41 27.23
C CYS A 109 -52.45 0.82 25.91
N SER A 110 -52.93 -0.42 25.91
CA SER A 110 -53.49 -1.06 24.70
C SER A 110 -54.73 -0.39 24.13
N VAL A 111 -55.41 0.44 24.93
CA VAL A 111 -56.68 1.07 24.56
C VAL A 111 -56.48 2.46 23.94
N CYS A 112 -55.59 3.29 24.52
CA CYS A 112 -55.37 4.67 24.06
C CYS A 112 -53.97 4.93 23.50
N GLY A 113 -53.02 4.02 23.68
CA GLY A 113 -51.62 4.18 23.26
C GLY A 113 -50.77 5.05 24.18
N ASP A 114 -51.31 5.58 25.28
CA ASP A 114 -50.53 6.40 26.23
C ASP A 114 -49.36 5.58 26.79
N VAL A 115 -48.16 6.15 26.76
CA VAL A 115 -46.95 5.55 27.36
C VAL A 115 -47.09 5.60 28.88
N LEU A 116 -47.10 4.43 29.50
CA LEU A 116 -47.27 4.26 30.95
C LEU A 116 -45.92 4.16 31.66
N VAL A 117 -44.96 3.48 31.03
CA VAL A 117 -43.55 3.45 31.43
C VAL A 117 -42.72 3.65 30.17
N LYS A 118 -41.92 4.72 30.13
CA LYS A 118 -41.05 5.02 28.99
C LYS A 118 -39.83 4.08 29.01
N GLN A 119 -39.45 3.52 27.86
CA GLN A 119 -38.17 2.82 27.72
C GLN A 119 -37.01 3.80 27.92
N GLU A 120 -35.98 3.34 28.62
CA GLU A 120 -34.74 4.08 28.88
C GLU A 120 -33.57 3.40 28.18
N GLU A 121 -32.64 4.22 27.69
CA GLU A 121 -31.42 3.75 27.05
C GLU A 121 -30.46 3.15 28.10
N LEU A 122 -30.04 1.91 27.89
CA LEU A 122 -29.12 1.21 28.76
C LEU A 122 -27.66 1.58 28.40
N PRO A 123 -26.76 1.72 29.38
CA PRO A 123 -25.33 1.93 29.12
C PRO A 123 -24.73 0.73 28.36
N LEU A 124 -23.65 0.95 27.62
CA LEU A 124 -22.90 -0.12 26.96
C LEU A 124 -22.46 -1.18 27.98
N ALA A 125 -22.54 -2.45 27.59
CA ALA A 125 -22.02 -3.54 28.38
C ALA A 125 -20.48 -3.47 28.42
N SER A 126 -19.87 -3.91 29.52
CA SER A 126 -18.41 -3.96 29.63
C SER A 126 -17.81 -4.97 28.64
N HIS A 127 -16.59 -4.72 28.16
CA HIS A 127 -15.86 -5.66 27.33
C HIS A 127 -15.57 -6.97 28.08
N THR A 128 -15.64 -8.09 27.36
CA THR A 128 -15.28 -9.41 27.90
C THR A 128 -13.82 -9.70 27.56
N GLU A 129 -12.93 -9.69 28.55
CA GLU A 129 -11.49 -9.89 28.34
C GLU A 129 -11.15 -11.31 27.84
N GLU A 130 -10.36 -11.37 26.77
CA GLU A 130 -9.65 -12.54 26.25
C GLU A 130 -8.15 -12.23 26.20
N THR A 131 -7.33 -13.11 26.75
CA THR A 131 -5.87 -13.00 26.71
C THR A 131 -5.32 -13.37 25.34
N ILE A 132 -4.43 -12.53 24.81
CA ILE A 132 -3.62 -12.82 23.63
C ILE A 132 -2.24 -13.26 24.14
N PRO A 133 -1.80 -14.50 23.89
CA PRO A 133 -0.54 -15.02 24.42
C PRO A 133 0.66 -14.23 23.86
N ALA A 134 1.69 -14.08 24.70
CA ALA A 134 2.98 -13.53 24.27
C ALA A 134 3.62 -14.40 23.18
N THR A 135 4.45 -13.78 22.34
CA THR A 135 5.35 -14.44 21.39
C THR A 135 6.79 -14.09 21.73
N ASP A 136 7.75 -14.61 20.97
CA ASP A 136 9.15 -14.23 21.11
C ASP A 136 9.37 -12.74 20.74
N LYS A 137 8.46 -12.14 19.97
CA LYS A 137 8.55 -10.73 19.50
C LYS A 137 7.61 -9.75 20.23
N LYS A 138 6.55 -10.24 20.89
CA LYS A 138 5.47 -9.40 21.45
C LYS A 138 5.10 -9.84 22.87
N THR A 139 4.85 -8.89 23.77
CA THR A 139 4.38 -9.16 25.14
C THR A 139 2.96 -9.74 25.15
N GLU A 140 2.49 -10.25 26.31
CA GLU A 140 1.10 -10.71 26.45
C GLU A 140 0.12 -9.52 26.35
N GLY A 141 -0.97 -9.69 25.59
CA GLY A 141 -1.99 -8.67 25.40
C GLY A 141 -3.37 -9.14 25.84
N LYS A 142 -4.37 -8.26 25.69
CA LYS A 142 -5.79 -8.58 25.93
C LYS A 142 -6.68 -7.89 24.91
N ARG A 143 -7.76 -8.57 24.50
CA ARG A 143 -8.82 -8.00 23.65
C ARG A 143 -10.21 -8.36 24.17
N CYS A 144 -11.24 -7.71 23.66
CA CYS A 144 -12.62 -8.11 23.88
C CYS A 144 -12.95 -9.34 23.03
N SER A 145 -13.36 -10.45 23.64
CA SER A 145 -13.75 -11.67 22.93
C SER A 145 -15.01 -11.51 22.06
N VAL A 146 -15.76 -10.43 22.27
CA VAL A 146 -17.05 -10.16 21.59
C VAL A 146 -16.86 -9.24 20.39
N CYS A 147 -16.19 -8.11 20.58
CA CYS A 147 -16.05 -7.07 19.54
C CYS A 147 -14.61 -6.90 19.01
N GLY A 148 -13.62 -7.59 19.59
CA GLY A 148 -12.23 -7.49 19.16
C GLY A 148 -11.45 -6.28 19.67
N THR A 149 -12.10 -5.28 20.31
CA THR A 149 -11.45 -4.09 20.88
C THR A 149 -10.23 -4.49 21.72
N VAL A 150 -9.07 -3.90 21.44
CA VAL A 150 -7.84 -4.12 22.21
C VAL A 150 -7.98 -3.47 23.58
N LEU A 151 -7.78 -4.25 24.64
CA LEU A 151 -7.92 -3.80 26.05
C LEU A 151 -6.55 -3.62 26.72
N VAL A 152 -5.58 -4.43 26.33
CA VAL A 152 -4.15 -4.28 26.67
C VAL A 152 -3.37 -4.58 25.39
N ARG A 153 -2.64 -3.59 24.87
CA ARG A 153 -1.81 -3.74 23.67
C ARG A 153 -0.68 -4.73 23.94
N GLN A 154 -0.32 -5.53 22.93
CA GLN A 154 0.95 -6.22 22.94
C GLN A 154 2.04 -5.22 22.57
N GLU A 155 3.07 -5.14 23.41
CA GLU A 155 4.25 -4.30 23.14
C GLU A 155 5.31 -5.13 22.45
N TRP A 156 6.06 -4.51 21.55
CA TRP A 156 7.19 -5.16 20.88
C TRP A 156 8.34 -5.37 21.86
N ILE A 157 8.91 -6.57 21.82
CA ILE A 157 10.11 -6.92 22.56
C ILE A 157 11.30 -6.55 21.68
N ILE A 158 12.05 -5.53 22.08
CA ILE A 158 13.23 -5.08 21.35
C ILE A 158 14.40 -6.00 21.72
N GLU A 159 14.69 -6.99 20.86
CA GLU A 159 15.79 -7.96 21.08
C GLU A 159 17.08 -7.59 20.32
N ASN A 160 17.01 -6.65 19.38
CA ASN A 160 18.10 -6.30 18.46
C ASN A 160 18.89 -5.05 18.92
N ASN A 161 20.05 -4.78 18.30
CA ASN A 161 20.87 -3.57 18.55
C ASN A 161 20.27 -2.29 17.93
N TYR A 162 19.02 -2.33 17.47
CA TYR A 162 18.34 -1.24 16.78
C TYR A 162 17.32 -0.56 17.70
N ALA A 163 16.92 0.67 17.35
CA ALA A 163 15.91 1.41 18.11
C ALA A 163 14.52 0.73 18.02
N SER A 164 13.57 1.12 18.86
CA SER A 164 12.16 0.79 18.56
C SER A 164 11.69 1.66 17.40
N VAL A 165 10.83 1.12 16.53
CA VAL A 165 10.24 1.89 15.41
C VAL A 165 9.49 3.14 15.92
N GLU A 166 8.95 3.09 17.14
CA GLU A 166 8.27 4.22 17.81
C GLU A 166 9.22 5.21 18.49
N SER A 167 10.50 4.88 18.69
CA SER A 167 11.41 5.61 19.57
C SER A 167 12.42 6.52 18.88
N TYR A 168 12.50 6.50 17.54
CA TYR A 168 13.49 7.30 16.84
C TYR A 168 12.93 8.06 15.64
N ASP A 169 13.26 9.34 15.64
CA ASP A 169 12.71 10.37 14.78
C ASP A 169 13.84 10.99 13.97
N GLY A 170 13.58 11.38 12.73
CA GLY A 170 14.50 12.28 12.04
C GLY A 170 14.58 13.57 12.85
N ILE A 171 15.66 13.79 13.61
CA ILE A 171 15.78 14.96 14.47
C ILE A 171 16.35 16.18 13.76
N TYR A 172 16.74 16.06 12.49
CA TYR A 172 17.42 17.14 11.77
C TYR A 172 16.55 18.41 11.70
N GLY A 173 15.28 18.28 11.28
CA GLY A 173 14.35 19.39 11.23
C GLY A 173 14.09 19.99 12.61
N TYR A 174 13.81 19.16 13.61
CA TYR A 174 13.66 19.56 15.01
C TYR A 174 14.88 20.33 15.56
N ASP A 175 16.09 19.83 15.33
CA ASP A 175 17.33 20.46 15.78
C ASP A 175 17.58 21.78 15.05
N TYR A 176 17.33 21.82 13.74
CA TYR A 176 17.42 23.05 12.97
C TYR A 176 16.49 24.13 13.53
N LEU A 177 15.23 23.80 13.85
CA LEU A 177 14.29 24.75 14.46
C LEU A 177 14.87 25.39 15.73
N GLY A 178 15.63 24.64 16.53
CA GLY A 178 16.33 25.14 17.72
C GLY A 178 17.38 26.22 17.44
N THR A 179 17.98 26.22 16.24
CA THR A 179 18.99 27.20 15.82
C THR A 179 18.39 28.53 15.38
N MET A 180 17.10 28.55 15.05
CA MET A 180 16.41 29.71 14.49
C MET A 180 16.05 30.78 15.53
N THR A 181 15.64 31.94 15.05
CA THR A 181 14.99 32.95 15.89
C THR A 181 13.70 32.37 16.49
N LYS A 182 13.52 32.51 17.80
CA LYS A 182 12.47 31.84 18.60
C LYS A 182 12.59 30.31 18.66
N GLY A 183 13.77 29.73 18.46
CA GLY A 183 13.95 28.27 18.38
C GLY A 183 13.29 27.46 19.49
N GLU A 184 13.39 27.90 20.75
CA GLU A 184 12.70 27.25 21.88
C GLU A 184 11.17 27.22 21.73
N SER A 185 10.56 28.29 21.20
CA SER A 185 9.11 28.33 20.91
C SER A 185 8.74 27.45 19.71
N LEU A 186 9.60 27.41 18.67
CA LEU A 186 9.38 26.57 17.50
C LEU A 186 9.41 25.08 17.88
N GLN A 187 10.44 24.66 18.62
CA GLN A 187 10.58 23.29 19.12
C GLN A 187 9.46 22.90 20.09
N ARG A 188 9.00 23.82 20.95
CA ARG A 188 7.85 23.55 21.83
C ARG A 188 6.56 23.29 21.06
N PHE A 189 6.33 24.02 19.97
CA PHE A 189 5.15 23.78 19.15
C PHE A 189 5.28 22.50 18.32
N TYR A 190 6.48 22.19 17.83
CA TYR A 190 6.78 20.87 17.23
C TYR A 190 6.39 19.74 18.20
N LEU A 191 6.82 19.83 19.48
CA LEU A 191 6.49 18.84 20.49
C LEU A 191 5.01 18.79 20.88
N ASP A 192 4.25 19.89 20.68
CA ASP A 192 2.80 19.84 20.83
C ASP A 192 2.14 19.04 19.69
N ILE A 193 2.65 19.16 18.46
CA ILE A 193 2.21 18.35 17.32
C ILE A 193 2.56 16.88 17.58
N ASP A 194 3.78 16.61 18.02
CA ASP A 194 4.29 15.28 18.36
C ASP A 194 3.42 14.59 19.40
N ALA A 195 3.17 15.25 20.53
CA ALA A 195 2.33 14.70 21.59
C ALA A 195 0.88 14.44 21.14
N ALA A 196 0.35 15.23 20.21
CA ALA A 196 -0.97 15.00 19.63
C ALA A 196 -0.96 13.80 18.67
N ALA A 197 0.07 13.68 17.86
CA ALA A 197 0.24 12.57 16.93
C ALA A 197 0.47 11.24 17.64
N ASP A 198 1.38 11.18 18.62
CA ASP A 198 1.65 10.02 19.47
C ASP A 198 0.35 9.50 20.10
N LYS A 199 -0.43 10.43 20.68
CA LYS A 199 -1.69 10.10 21.34
C LYS A 199 -2.70 9.50 20.37
N PHE A 200 -2.77 10.00 19.15
CA PHE A 200 -3.73 9.52 18.15
C PHE A 200 -3.29 8.25 17.44
N HIS A 201 -1.99 8.06 17.25
CA HIS A 201 -1.38 6.91 16.58
C HIS A 201 -1.88 5.57 17.15
N VAL A 202 -2.17 5.53 18.45
CA VAL A 202 -2.78 4.39 19.17
C VAL A 202 -4.09 4.75 19.88
N GLY A 203 -4.58 5.98 19.67
CA GLY A 203 -5.75 6.56 20.33
C GLY A 203 -7.07 6.16 19.69
N GLU A 204 -8.17 6.70 20.22
CA GLU A 204 -9.55 6.37 19.83
C GLU A 204 -9.95 6.88 18.43
N ASP A 205 -11.11 6.41 17.95
CA ASP A 205 -11.71 6.82 16.68
C ASP A 205 -12.04 8.32 16.70
N ILE A 206 -11.86 8.98 15.55
CA ILE A 206 -12.32 10.35 15.34
C ILE A 206 -13.41 10.38 14.27
N ALA A 207 -14.37 11.28 14.43
CA ALA A 207 -15.49 11.44 13.49
C ALA A 207 -15.27 12.66 12.59
N GLU A 208 -15.90 12.63 11.41
CA GLU A 208 -15.97 13.76 10.51
C GLU A 208 -16.57 15.00 11.20
N ARG A 209 -16.05 16.19 10.90
CA ARG A 209 -16.55 17.44 11.44
C ARG A 209 -18.00 17.74 10.98
N GLU A 210 -18.89 18.01 11.93
CA GLU A 210 -20.34 18.17 11.67
C GLU A 210 -20.79 19.55 11.15
N ASP A 211 -19.89 20.53 10.95
CA ASP A 211 -20.29 21.94 10.74
C ASP A 211 -20.63 22.32 9.30
N GLY A 212 -20.78 21.33 8.41
CA GLY A 212 -21.34 21.51 7.08
C GLY A 212 -20.38 22.11 6.04
N GLU A 213 -19.11 22.31 6.39
CA GLU A 213 -18.03 22.64 5.43
C GLU A 213 -17.26 21.39 4.93
N GLY A 214 -17.45 20.23 5.57
CA GLY A 214 -17.21 18.88 5.03
C GLY A 214 -15.82 18.25 5.21
N GLY A 215 -15.78 16.92 5.40
CA GLY A 215 -14.72 15.99 5.00
C GLY A 215 -13.50 15.78 5.90
N GLU A 216 -13.30 16.60 6.93
CA GLU A 216 -12.04 16.62 7.68
C GLU A 216 -12.15 15.85 9.01
N TYR A 217 -11.16 15.00 9.28
CA TYR A 217 -11.04 14.22 10.50
C TYR A 217 -10.01 14.89 11.43
N ILE A 218 -10.51 15.77 12.31
CA ILE A 218 -9.66 16.59 13.19
C ILE A 218 -9.15 15.74 14.36
N VAL A 219 -7.84 15.59 14.43
CA VAL A 219 -7.13 14.91 15.53
C VAL A 219 -7.03 15.83 16.75
N GLU A 220 -6.52 17.05 16.57
CA GLU A 220 -6.29 18.00 17.66
C GLU A 220 -6.24 19.44 17.15
N LYS A 221 -6.61 20.40 18.01
CA LYS A 221 -6.50 21.85 17.74
C LYS A 221 -5.36 22.43 18.55
N LEU A 222 -4.32 22.92 17.87
CA LEU A 222 -3.07 23.31 18.47
C LEU A 222 -2.92 24.85 18.46
N ASP A 223 -3.00 25.47 19.63
CA ASP A 223 -2.85 26.93 19.81
C ASP A 223 -1.37 27.34 19.73
N TYR A 224 -0.91 27.77 18.56
CA TYR A 224 0.46 28.23 18.36
C TYR A 224 0.71 29.65 18.91
N VAL A 225 -0.35 30.44 19.12
CA VAL A 225 -0.22 31.81 19.67
C VAL A 225 0.25 31.77 21.12
N LYS A 226 -0.02 30.68 21.86
CA LYS A 226 0.51 30.46 23.21
C LYS A 226 2.04 30.47 23.26
N HIS A 227 2.70 30.15 22.14
CA HIS A 227 4.16 30.16 21.99
C HIS A 227 4.72 31.44 21.36
N GLY A 228 3.86 32.42 21.05
CA GLY A 228 4.25 33.66 20.37
C GLY A 228 4.54 33.48 18.87
N LEU A 229 3.92 32.48 18.25
CA LEU A 229 4.09 32.15 16.84
C LEU A 229 3.00 32.80 15.97
N THR A 230 3.37 33.06 14.72
CA THR A 230 2.50 33.50 13.63
C THR A 230 1.92 32.28 12.89
N PRO A 231 0.86 32.45 12.09
CA PRO A 231 0.34 31.36 11.27
C PRO A 231 1.41 30.75 10.33
N GLY A 232 2.24 31.60 9.70
CA GLY A 232 3.31 31.14 8.80
C GLY A 232 4.39 30.32 9.52
N GLU A 233 4.77 30.71 10.74
CA GLU A 233 5.70 29.90 11.57
C GLU A 233 5.07 28.55 11.95
N ALA A 234 3.78 28.50 12.29
CA ALA A 234 3.10 27.25 12.63
C ALA A 234 2.99 26.28 11.44
N ILE A 235 2.67 26.80 10.24
CA ILE A 235 2.62 26.02 9.00
C ILE A 235 3.99 25.45 8.66
N ALA A 236 5.05 26.26 8.79
CA ALA A 236 6.42 25.80 8.54
C ALA A 236 6.83 24.65 9.50
N ILE A 237 6.51 24.77 10.79
CA ILE A 237 6.80 23.71 11.77
C ILE A 237 6.05 22.43 11.42
N TRP A 238 4.79 22.54 11.00
CA TRP A 238 4.01 21.38 10.54
C TRP A 238 4.65 20.71 9.30
N SER A 239 5.13 21.50 8.34
CA SER A 239 5.84 20.97 7.17
C SER A 239 7.11 20.21 7.58
N VAL A 240 7.93 20.80 8.46
CA VAL A 240 9.14 20.14 9.00
C VAL A 240 8.78 18.85 9.73
N TYR A 241 7.76 18.88 10.59
CA TYR A 241 7.30 17.72 11.35
C TYR A 241 6.87 16.55 10.43
N LYS A 242 6.11 16.84 9.37
CA LYS A 242 5.68 15.80 8.40
C LYS A 242 6.87 15.13 7.71
N LEU A 243 7.95 15.87 7.44
CA LEU A 243 9.15 15.34 6.80
C LEU A 243 10.07 14.59 7.78
N ASP A 244 10.08 14.98 9.05
CA ASP A 244 10.87 14.31 10.09
C ASP A 244 10.24 12.98 10.55
N ARG A 245 8.90 12.86 10.49
CA ARG A 245 8.11 11.78 11.12
C ARG A 245 7.33 10.90 10.11
N PRO A 246 8.01 10.05 9.32
CA PRO A 246 7.34 9.20 8.33
C PRO A 246 6.42 8.12 8.93
N LEU A 247 6.59 7.77 10.22
CA LEU A 247 5.76 6.79 10.92
C LEU A 247 4.28 7.23 11.04
N TYR A 248 4.02 8.55 11.12
CA TYR A 248 2.66 9.08 11.18
C TYR A 248 2.05 9.20 9.78
N TYR A 249 1.99 8.06 9.09
CA TYR A 249 1.49 7.91 7.72
C TYR A 249 0.06 8.41 7.52
N TRP A 250 -0.70 8.50 8.62
CA TRP A 250 -2.09 8.90 8.64
C TRP A 250 -2.30 10.42 8.61
N ILE A 251 -1.25 11.22 8.82
CA ILE A 251 -1.33 12.68 8.77
C ILE A 251 -1.65 13.12 7.33
N ALA A 252 -2.81 13.76 7.18
CA ALA A 252 -3.27 14.24 5.88
C ALA A 252 -2.33 15.32 5.33
N SER A 253 -2.21 15.42 4.01
CA SER A 253 -1.39 16.47 3.37
C SER A 253 -2.04 17.87 3.41
N ASN A 254 -3.33 17.95 3.68
CA ASN A 254 -4.05 19.22 3.78
C ASN A 254 -3.83 19.86 5.15
N ILE A 255 -3.63 21.18 5.16
CA ILE A 255 -3.46 21.96 6.39
C ILE A 255 -4.70 22.81 6.61
N LEU A 256 -5.27 22.74 7.81
CA LEU A 256 -6.30 23.68 8.27
C LEU A 256 -5.74 24.52 9.43
N TYR A 257 -5.93 25.83 9.35
CA TYR A 257 -5.50 26.75 10.39
C TYR A 257 -6.39 27.99 10.44
N THR A 258 -6.38 28.67 11.59
CA THR A 258 -7.07 29.95 11.81
C THR A 258 -6.04 31.05 12.09
N ALA A 259 -6.46 32.20 12.61
CA ALA A 259 -5.51 33.20 13.12
C ALA A 259 -4.81 32.76 14.42
N ARG A 260 -5.26 31.69 15.08
CA ARG A 260 -4.78 31.25 16.40
C ARG A 260 -4.30 29.80 16.47
N GLU A 261 -4.93 28.92 15.69
CA GLU A 261 -4.84 27.47 15.87
C GLU A 261 -4.46 26.80 14.56
N LEU A 262 -3.62 25.77 14.65
CA LEU A 262 -3.38 24.80 13.58
C LEU A 262 -4.10 23.50 13.92
N TYR A 263 -4.67 22.84 12.92
CA TYR A 263 -5.47 21.65 13.10
C TYR A 263 -4.66 20.49 12.56
N LEU A 264 -4.40 19.50 13.41
CA LEU A 264 -3.85 18.22 12.96
C LEU A 264 -5.00 17.39 12.40
N ILE A 265 -4.85 16.90 11.17
CA ILE A 265 -5.90 16.21 10.42
C ILE A 265 -5.39 14.83 10.02
N ALA A 266 -6.24 13.82 10.12
CA ALA A 266 -5.98 12.49 9.57
C ALA A 266 -6.71 12.29 8.25
N ASP A 267 -6.15 11.48 7.35
CA ASP A 267 -6.92 10.97 6.22
C ASP A 267 -8.05 10.06 6.71
N GLU A 268 -9.21 10.11 6.04
CA GLU A 268 -10.43 9.38 6.40
C GLU A 268 -10.18 7.89 6.65
N GLU A 269 -9.37 7.27 5.78
CA GLU A 269 -9.05 5.83 5.84
C GLU A 269 -8.42 5.43 7.17
N TYR A 270 -7.76 6.37 7.85
CA TYR A 270 -7.04 6.12 9.10
C TYR A 270 -7.72 6.79 10.28
N ALA A 271 -8.97 7.23 10.15
CA ALA A 271 -9.73 7.81 11.25
C ALA A 271 -10.14 6.78 12.32
N ASP A 272 -10.23 5.51 11.95
CA ASP A 272 -10.53 4.41 12.87
C ASP A 272 -9.29 3.76 13.49
N THR A 273 -9.41 3.43 14.78
CA THR A 273 -8.34 2.90 15.61
C THR A 273 -7.92 1.50 15.18
N ALA A 274 -8.88 0.67 14.75
CA ALA A 274 -8.60 -0.72 14.41
C ALA A 274 -7.70 -0.81 13.18
N THR A 275 -7.98 -0.01 12.15
CA THR A 275 -7.16 0.13 10.95
C THR A 275 -5.79 0.70 11.28
N ARG A 276 -5.71 1.74 12.12
CA ARG A 276 -4.40 2.27 12.54
C ARG A 276 -3.54 1.23 13.25
N LEU A 277 -4.09 0.53 14.24
CA LEU A 277 -3.35 -0.50 14.97
C LEU A 277 -2.92 -1.66 14.07
N MET A 278 -3.76 -2.07 13.11
CA MET A 278 -3.42 -3.09 12.12
C MET A 278 -2.22 -2.66 11.28
N TYR A 279 -2.22 -1.43 10.75
CA TYR A 279 -1.11 -0.93 9.94
C TYR A 279 0.15 -0.70 10.76
N ASN A 280 0.06 -0.20 12.00
CA ASN A 280 1.21 -0.07 12.89
C ASN A 280 1.89 -1.42 13.12
N ASP A 281 1.12 -2.46 13.43
CA ASP A 281 1.64 -3.82 13.61
C ASP A 281 2.30 -4.36 12.32
N ALA A 282 1.69 -4.13 11.16
CA ALA A 282 2.22 -4.56 9.88
C ALA A 282 3.51 -3.83 9.50
N ILE A 283 3.61 -2.52 9.77
CA ILE A 283 4.84 -1.74 9.58
C ILE A 283 5.96 -2.33 10.43
N TYR A 284 5.70 -2.59 11.71
CA TYR A 284 6.72 -3.12 12.62
C TYR A 284 7.16 -4.53 12.22
N GLU A 285 6.24 -5.40 11.82
CA GLU A 285 6.55 -6.72 11.27
C GLU A 285 7.45 -6.61 10.04
N ARG A 286 7.10 -5.72 9.10
CA ARG A 286 7.90 -5.52 7.88
C ARG A 286 9.29 -4.95 8.17
N VAL A 287 9.41 -3.96 9.05
CA VAL A 287 10.72 -3.37 9.43
C VAL A 287 11.62 -4.46 10.00
N GLU A 288 11.14 -5.26 10.94
CA GLU A 288 11.92 -6.38 11.50
C GLU A 288 12.31 -7.40 10.44
N GLU A 289 11.40 -7.78 9.53
CA GLU A 289 11.70 -8.70 8.43
C GLU A 289 12.82 -8.20 7.51
N ILE A 290 12.79 -6.90 7.17
CA ILE A 290 13.84 -6.27 6.34
C ILE A 290 15.19 -6.34 7.06
N PHE A 291 15.25 -6.03 8.35
CA PHE A 291 16.50 -6.06 9.12
C PHE A 291 16.99 -7.49 9.39
N GLU A 292 16.09 -8.46 9.60
CA GLU A 292 16.43 -9.88 9.65
C GLU A 292 17.04 -10.36 8.31
N SER A 293 16.47 -9.94 7.18
CA SER A 293 16.96 -10.24 5.82
C SER A 293 18.32 -9.60 5.54
N ALA A 294 18.49 -8.32 5.90
CA ALA A 294 19.76 -7.61 5.81
C ALA A 294 20.86 -8.26 6.66
N GLY A 295 20.48 -8.94 7.74
CA GLY A 295 21.38 -9.60 8.68
C GLY A 295 22.12 -8.59 9.55
N ALA A 296 23.44 -8.76 9.71
CA ALA A 296 24.30 -7.79 10.39
C ALA A 296 25.23 -7.11 9.37
N PRO A 297 24.79 -6.02 8.72
CA PRO A 297 25.67 -5.12 7.98
C PRO A 297 26.78 -4.57 8.89
N ASP A 298 27.96 -4.30 8.34
CA ASP A 298 29.16 -3.91 9.10
C ASP A 298 29.52 -2.42 9.00
N SER A 299 28.76 -1.69 8.20
CA SER A 299 28.94 -0.26 7.89
C SER A 299 27.61 0.37 7.50
N SER A 300 27.50 1.69 7.65
CA SER A 300 26.35 2.47 7.17
C SER A 300 26.10 2.22 5.68
N TYR A 301 27.16 2.09 4.89
CA TYR A 301 27.06 1.78 3.46
C TYR A 301 26.44 0.42 3.19
N SER A 302 26.94 -0.64 3.84
CA SER A 302 26.40 -1.99 3.65
C SER A 302 24.94 -2.10 4.10
N LEU A 303 24.56 -1.35 5.13
CA LEU A 303 23.18 -1.27 5.62
C LEU A 303 22.27 -0.53 4.63
N THR A 304 22.67 0.66 4.16
CA THR A 304 21.87 1.40 3.19
C THR A 304 21.75 0.64 1.86
N LEU A 305 22.78 -0.11 1.46
CA LEU A 305 22.74 -0.96 0.27
C LEU A 305 21.77 -2.13 0.45
N ALA A 306 21.78 -2.79 1.62
CA ALA A 306 20.82 -3.86 1.94
C ALA A 306 19.38 -3.36 1.87
N ILE A 307 19.11 -2.19 2.45
CA ILE A 307 17.77 -1.59 2.43
C ILE A 307 17.37 -1.15 1.00
N ASN A 308 18.29 -0.54 0.25
CA ASN A 308 18.05 -0.15 -1.14
C ASN A 308 17.66 -1.36 -1.99
N ASP A 309 18.44 -2.43 -1.94
CA ASP A 309 18.20 -3.65 -2.72
C ASP A 309 16.86 -4.27 -2.34
N GLU A 310 16.56 -4.40 -1.04
CA GLU A 310 15.28 -4.93 -0.56
C GLU A 310 14.08 -4.13 -1.07
N ILE A 311 14.16 -2.80 -1.08
CA ILE A 311 13.07 -1.95 -1.60
C ILE A 311 12.97 -2.09 -3.12
N VAL A 312 14.08 -1.90 -3.85
CA VAL A 312 14.08 -1.86 -5.32
C VAL A 312 13.70 -3.20 -5.95
N GLU A 313 14.02 -4.33 -5.31
CA GLU A 313 13.67 -5.65 -5.82
C GLU A 313 12.21 -6.05 -5.58
N ASN A 314 11.58 -5.50 -4.54
CA ASN A 314 10.26 -5.96 -4.08
C ASN A 314 9.16 -4.91 -4.27
N CYS A 315 9.48 -3.74 -4.81
CA CYS A 315 8.53 -2.64 -4.99
C CYS A 315 8.47 -2.17 -6.44
N SER A 316 7.49 -1.33 -6.75
CA SER A 316 7.32 -0.72 -8.07
C SER A 316 6.65 0.64 -7.98
N TYR A 317 6.96 1.51 -8.94
CA TYR A 317 6.32 2.82 -9.00
C TYR A 317 4.80 2.72 -9.22
N ALA A 318 4.02 3.42 -8.39
CA ALA A 318 2.56 3.40 -8.44
C ALA A 318 2.02 4.37 -9.48
N TYR A 319 1.24 3.86 -10.43
CA TYR A 319 0.53 4.63 -11.45
C TYR A 319 -0.99 4.52 -11.30
N MET A 320 -1.71 5.54 -11.75
CA MET A 320 -3.14 5.50 -11.99
C MET A 320 -3.49 4.47 -13.09
N SER A 321 -4.77 4.22 -13.32
CA SER A 321 -5.24 3.23 -14.30
C SER A 321 -4.80 3.48 -15.76
N ASP A 322 -4.26 4.67 -16.06
CA ASP A 322 -3.71 5.00 -17.37
C ASP A 322 -2.26 4.50 -17.57
N GLY A 323 -1.61 4.02 -16.50
CA GLY A 323 -0.23 3.50 -16.52
C GLY A 323 0.85 4.56 -16.74
N ILE A 324 0.52 5.85 -16.63
CA ILE A 324 1.44 6.97 -16.92
C ILE A 324 1.38 8.02 -15.82
N THR A 325 0.19 8.34 -15.31
CA THR A 325 0.02 9.34 -14.26
C THR A 325 0.39 8.73 -12.91
N PRO A 326 1.26 9.34 -12.09
CA PRO A 326 1.54 8.87 -10.73
C PRO A 326 0.27 8.73 -9.90
N SER A 327 0.21 7.69 -9.05
CA SER A 327 -0.93 7.48 -8.17
C SER A 327 -1.15 8.68 -7.25
N ASN A 328 -2.41 9.00 -6.95
CA ASN A 328 -2.79 10.05 -6.01
C ASN A 328 -3.43 9.51 -4.72
N SER A 329 -3.39 8.20 -4.48
CA SER A 329 -3.87 7.59 -3.23
C SER A 329 -2.97 7.94 -2.05
N ALA A 330 -3.53 8.21 -0.87
CA ALA A 330 -2.75 8.52 0.34
C ALA A 330 -1.68 7.46 0.64
N GLU A 331 -2.03 6.18 0.51
CA GLU A 331 -1.13 5.04 0.70
C GLU A 331 0.13 5.11 -0.17
N ALA A 332 -0.01 5.42 -1.45
CA ALA A 332 1.12 5.55 -2.39
C ALA A 332 2.07 6.72 -2.06
N HIS A 333 1.68 7.62 -1.15
CA HIS A 333 2.46 8.79 -0.72
C HIS A 333 3.00 8.66 0.72
N ASN A 334 2.75 7.55 1.41
CA ASN A 334 3.21 7.30 2.77
C ASN A 334 3.93 5.94 2.88
N VAL A 335 4.41 5.57 4.07
CA VAL A 335 5.25 4.35 4.22
C VAL A 335 4.53 3.04 3.89
N LEU A 336 3.19 3.03 3.88
CA LEU A 336 2.41 1.82 3.59
C LEU A 336 2.59 1.36 2.15
N GLY A 337 2.70 2.32 1.20
CA GLY A 337 2.88 2.02 -0.21
C GLY A 337 4.05 1.06 -0.48
N ILE A 338 5.25 1.40 0.00
CA ILE A 338 6.44 0.56 -0.15
C ILE A 338 6.48 -0.58 0.85
N LEU A 339 6.25 -0.34 2.15
CA LEU A 339 6.44 -1.38 3.15
C LEU A 339 5.40 -2.50 3.05
N LEU A 340 4.14 -2.19 2.73
CA LEU A 340 3.05 -3.16 2.77
C LEU A 340 2.52 -3.51 1.38
N SER A 341 2.28 -2.51 0.53
CA SER A 341 1.68 -2.73 -0.79
C SER A 341 2.69 -3.06 -1.89
N GLY A 342 3.99 -2.84 -1.66
CA GLY A 342 5.04 -2.98 -2.67
C GLY A 342 4.85 -2.01 -3.85
N SER A 343 4.09 -0.93 -3.67
CA SER A 343 3.78 0.02 -4.73
C SER A 343 3.57 1.43 -4.18
N GLY A 344 4.42 2.37 -4.58
CA GLY A 344 4.39 3.76 -4.09
C GLY A 344 4.93 4.76 -5.11
N VAL A 345 4.69 6.05 -4.90
CA VAL A 345 5.37 7.13 -5.65
C VAL A 345 6.62 7.58 -4.89
N CYS A 346 7.38 8.54 -5.44
CA CYS A 346 8.66 9.00 -4.89
C CYS A 346 8.63 9.34 -3.38
N GLU A 347 7.54 9.96 -2.91
CA GLU A 347 7.36 10.29 -1.49
C GLU A 347 7.30 9.03 -0.61
N SER A 348 6.69 7.94 -1.08
CA SER A 348 6.61 6.67 -0.34
C SER A 348 7.96 5.94 -0.29
N TYR A 349 8.74 5.94 -1.39
CA TYR A 349 10.13 5.47 -1.38
C TYR A 349 10.96 6.21 -0.35
N ALA A 350 10.96 7.55 -0.41
CA ALA A 350 11.80 8.37 0.43
C ALA A 350 11.43 8.27 1.93
N LYS A 351 10.12 8.22 2.25
CA LYS A 351 9.64 8.03 3.63
C LYS A 351 9.93 6.64 4.18
N SER A 352 9.80 5.60 3.36
CA SER A 352 10.05 4.23 3.80
C SER A 352 11.53 3.99 4.04
N PHE A 353 12.38 4.53 3.16
CA PHE A 353 13.82 4.54 3.38
C PHE A 353 14.18 5.31 4.65
N GLN A 354 13.65 6.53 4.84
CA GLN A 354 13.84 7.31 6.06
C GLN A 354 13.42 6.54 7.32
N LEU A 355 12.26 5.86 7.31
CA LEU A 355 11.79 5.09 8.48
C LEU A 355 12.76 3.95 8.83
N LEU A 356 13.27 3.24 7.83
CA LEU A 356 14.24 2.15 8.02
C LEU A 356 15.60 2.69 8.51
N LEU A 357 16.05 3.83 7.99
CA LEU A 357 17.26 4.50 8.48
C LEU A 357 17.10 5.02 9.91
N ASN A 358 15.93 5.55 10.26
CA ASN A 358 15.61 5.98 11.62
C ASN A 358 15.66 4.78 12.59
N TYR A 359 15.08 3.64 12.21
CA TYR A 359 15.17 2.40 13.00
C TYR A 359 16.63 1.96 13.21
N ALA A 360 17.49 2.19 12.21
CA ALA A 360 18.93 1.93 12.30
C ALA A 360 19.76 3.01 13.00
N GLU A 361 19.14 4.08 13.51
CA GLU A 361 19.83 5.24 14.10
C GLU A 361 20.81 5.94 13.14
N LEU A 362 20.56 5.88 11.82
CA LEU A 362 21.35 6.60 10.82
C LEU A 362 20.80 8.01 10.61
N GLU A 363 21.66 9.02 10.78
CA GLU A 363 21.32 10.42 10.57
C GLU A 363 21.01 10.66 9.08
N ASN A 364 19.78 11.07 8.81
CA ASN A 364 19.26 11.18 7.45
C ASN A 364 18.18 12.29 7.34
N ILE A 365 17.90 12.71 6.11
CA ILE A 365 16.95 13.76 5.77
C ILE A 365 16.11 13.30 4.58
N LEU A 366 14.79 13.42 4.67
CA LEU A 366 13.92 13.40 3.50
C LEU A 366 13.89 14.79 2.86
N VAL A 367 14.12 14.82 1.56
CA VAL A 367 14.15 16.05 0.76
C VAL A 367 13.04 16.01 -0.27
N THR A 368 12.25 17.08 -0.35
CA THR A 368 11.29 17.31 -1.43
C THR A 368 11.79 18.38 -2.37
N GLY A 369 11.34 18.36 -3.62
CA GLY A 369 11.68 19.37 -4.59
C GLY A 369 11.21 19.03 -5.99
N VAL A 370 12.03 19.39 -6.97
CA VAL A 370 11.75 19.19 -8.39
C VAL A 370 12.80 18.27 -9.00
N GLY A 371 12.34 17.17 -9.58
CA GLY A 371 13.14 16.31 -10.45
C GLY A 371 13.06 16.80 -11.89
N ILE A 372 14.20 16.96 -12.56
CA ILE A 372 14.28 17.27 -13.98
C ILE A 372 14.42 15.95 -14.73
N THR A 373 13.53 15.70 -15.70
CA THR A 373 13.52 14.51 -16.57
C THR A 373 13.61 14.91 -18.04
N THR A 374 13.68 13.93 -18.95
CA THR A 374 13.66 14.20 -20.41
C THR A 374 12.32 14.78 -20.87
N GLN A 375 11.27 14.54 -20.10
CA GLN A 375 9.90 14.89 -20.43
C GLN A 375 9.47 16.24 -19.81
N GLY A 376 10.26 16.77 -18.87
CA GLY A 376 9.98 18.05 -18.22
C GLY A 376 10.51 18.05 -16.78
N SER A 377 9.87 18.84 -15.94
CA SER A 377 10.14 18.88 -14.50
C SER A 377 8.92 18.39 -13.74
N GLU A 378 9.11 17.60 -12.69
CA GLU A 378 8.04 17.07 -11.85
C GLU A 378 8.36 17.20 -10.36
N ALA A 379 7.34 17.20 -9.52
CA ALA A 379 7.53 17.14 -8.07
C ALA A 379 8.19 15.81 -7.71
N HIS A 380 9.21 15.85 -6.86
CA HIS A 380 10.04 14.69 -6.56
C HIS A 380 10.49 14.67 -5.09
N ALA A 381 10.84 13.49 -4.60
CA ALA A 381 11.34 13.29 -3.24
C ALA A 381 12.49 12.28 -3.23
N TRP A 382 13.51 12.56 -2.43
CA TRP A 382 14.72 11.76 -2.28
C TRP A 382 15.26 11.89 -0.85
N ASN A 383 16.42 11.30 -0.56
CA ASN A 383 17.03 11.35 0.76
C ASN A 383 18.48 11.86 0.72
N MET A 384 18.92 12.42 1.83
CA MET A 384 20.33 12.60 2.16
C MET A 384 20.65 11.78 3.40
N VAL A 385 21.79 11.08 3.40
CA VAL A 385 22.22 10.25 4.53
C VAL A 385 23.65 10.63 4.89
N LYS A 386 23.91 10.75 6.19
CA LYS A 386 25.24 10.99 6.72
C LYS A 386 25.93 9.65 6.98
N MET A 387 27.04 9.44 6.32
CA MET A 387 27.72 8.14 6.30
C MET A 387 28.80 8.05 7.37
N ASP A 388 29.46 6.89 7.50
CA ASP A 388 30.47 6.63 8.56
C ASP A 388 31.69 7.56 8.53
N ASP A 389 31.95 8.22 7.39
CA ASP A 389 33.00 9.23 7.26
C ASP A 389 32.58 10.62 7.79
N GLY A 390 31.32 10.77 8.19
CA GLY A 390 30.74 12.00 8.73
C GLY A 390 30.20 12.97 7.68
N GLU A 391 30.29 12.63 6.40
CA GLU A 391 29.85 13.46 5.28
C GLU A 391 28.46 13.03 4.77
N TRP A 392 27.79 13.93 4.04
CA TRP A 392 26.44 13.71 3.52
C TRP A 392 26.43 13.25 2.06
N TYR A 393 25.56 12.31 1.73
CA TYR A 393 25.43 11.74 0.40
C TYR A 393 23.96 11.66 -0.04
N TYR A 394 23.71 11.79 -1.33
CA TYR A 394 22.37 11.71 -1.91
C TYR A 394 21.96 10.27 -2.20
N PHE A 395 20.67 9.98 -2.00
CA PHE A 395 20.03 8.70 -2.29
C PHE A 395 18.68 8.95 -2.96
N ASP A 396 18.46 8.39 -4.14
CA ASP A 396 17.16 8.38 -4.80
C ASP A 396 16.81 6.95 -5.22
N LEU A 397 16.02 6.29 -4.36
CA LEU A 397 15.58 4.92 -4.58
C LEU A 397 14.58 4.82 -5.72
N THR A 398 13.79 5.87 -5.98
CA THR A 398 12.81 5.89 -7.06
C THR A 398 13.49 5.90 -8.42
N TRP A 399 14.55 6.68 -8.60
CA TRP A 399 15.30 6.67 -9.85
C TRP A 399 16.31 5.51 -9.95
N ASN A 400 16.64 4.84 -8.84
CA ASN A 400 17.30 3.54 -8.84
C ASN A 400 16.38 2.37 -9.20
N ASP A 401 15.07 2.49 -8.92
CA ASP A 401 14.04 1.55 -9.35
C ASP A 401 13.76 1.72 -10.86
N GLN A 402 14.49 0.96 -11.67
CA GLN A 402 14.48 1.03 -13.13
C GLN A 402 14.21 -0.36 -13.71
N PRO A 403 13.68 -0.46 -14.95
CA PRO A 403 13.29 -1.73 -15.54
C PRO A 403 14.44 -2.76 -15.57
N SER A 404 14.04 -4.03 -15.43
CA SER A 404 14.74 -5.34 -15.35
C SER A 404 16.15 -5.56 -15.91
N LEU A 405 16.72 -4.65 -16.70
CA LEU A 405 18.00 -4.79 -17.38
C LEU A 405 19.20 -4.94 -16.44
N MET A 406 19.03 -4.85 -15.11
CA MET A 406 20.03 -5.13 -14.07
C MET A 406 19.41 -5.83 -12.84
N LEU A 407 18.49 -6.80 -13.05
CA LEU A 407 17.70 -7.42 -11.95
C LEU A 407 16.75 -6.42 -11.26
N GLY A 408 16.40 -5.33 -11.94
CA GLY A 408 15.66 -4.21 -11.34
C GLY A 408 16.56 -3.24 -10.55
N LYS A 409 17.85 -3.55 -10.34
CA LYS A 409 18.74 -2.73 -9.52
C LYS A 409 19.66 -1.84 -10.34
N GLN A 410 19.60 -0.53 -10.10
CA GLN A 410 20.65 0.40 -10.50
C GLN A 410 21.19 1.14 -9.28
N TYR A 411 22.46 1.55 -9.37
CA TYR A 411 23.15 2.31 -8.32
C TYR A 411 23.58 3.70 -8.81
N ASN A 412 22.96 4.19 -9.88
CA ASN A 412 23.28 5.49 -10.48
C ASN A 412 22.88 6.67 -9.57
N TYR A 413 21.96 6.44 -8.63
CA TYR A 413 21.47 7.41 -7.66
C TYR A 413 21.62 6.91 -6.22
N PHE A 414 22.51 5.95 -5.98
CA PHE A 414 22.79 5.39 -4.66
C PHE A 414 24.10 5.97 -4.07
N CYS A 415 24.03 6.58 -2.89
CA CYS A 415 25.20 7.09 -2.15
C CYS A 415 26.07 8.07 -2.98
N ILE A 416 25.42 9.02 -3.65
CA ILE A 416 26.06 9.92 -4.62
C ILE A 416 26.62 11.17 -3.95
N SER A 417 27.86 11.51 -4.26
CA SER A 417 28.51 12.77 -3.90
C SER A 417 28.18 13.89 -4.90
N GLU A 418 28.41 15.14 -4.52
CA GLU A 418 28.19 16.32 -5.37
C GLU A 418 29.06 16.28 -6.66
N SER A 419 30.24 15.65 -6.58
CA SER A 419 31.18 15.55 -7.69
C SER A 419 30.86 14.42 -8.68
N GLU A 420 29.99 13.49 -8.28
CA GLU A 420 29.71 12.31 -9.07
C GLU A 420 28.73 12.59 -10.19
N GLY A 421 29.04 11.91 -11.29
CA GLY A 421 28.22 11.94 -12.47
C GLY A 421 27.08 10.95 -12.38
N VAL A 422 25.84 11.43 -12.41
CA VAL A 422 24.69 10.54 -12.52
C VAL A 422 24.44 10.20 -14.00
N ARG A 423 24.28 8.90 -14.30
CA ARG A 423 23.93 8.46 -15.65
C ARG A 423 22.44 8.69 -15.84
N TRP A 424 22.13 9.67 -16.67
CA TRP A 424 20.77 9.99 -17.05
C TRP A 424 20.16 8.88 -17.93
N SER A 425 19.30 8.04 -17.35
CA SER A 425 18.59 7.00 -18.11
C SER A 425 17.15 6.82 -17.65
N HIS A 426 16.26 7.74 -18.03
CA HIS A 426 14.85 7.38 -18.16
C HIS A 426 14.61 6.75 -19.54
N GLY A 427 14.65 5.42 -19.58
CA GLY A 427 13.93 4.62 -20.58
C GLY A 427 14.47 4.55 -22.02
N ASP A 428 15.68 5.01 -22.31
CA ASP A 428 16.29 4.87 -23.64
C ASP A 428 17.71 4.34 -23.50
N SER A 429 17.94 3.09 -23.90
CA SER A 429 19.23 2.38 -23.81
C SER A 429 20.35 3.00 -24.67
N ASP A 430 20.03 4.00 -25.50
CA ASP A 430 20.87 4.37 -26.64
C ASP A 430 21.40 5.81 -26.59
N ARG A 431 21.19 6.56 -25.51
CA ARG A 431 21.69 7.94 -25.40
C ARG A 431 22.61 8.15 -24.21
N VAL A 432 23.91 8.08 -24.48
CA VAL A 432 24.95 8.64 -23.61
C VAL A 432 24.80 10.16 -23.61
N TYR A 433 24.10 10.69 -22.61
CA TYR A 433 24.07 12.12 -22.32
C TYR A 433 25.36 12.54 -21.61
N PRO A 434 25.79 13.82 -21.71
CA PRO A 434 26.87 14.32 -20.88
C PRO A 434 26.54 14.06 -19.41
N THR A 435 27.51 13.54 -18.68
CA THR A 435 27.46 13.37 -17.24
C THR A 435 27.03 14.68 -16.56
N VAL A 436 25.87 14.67 -15.89
CA VAL A 436 25.37 15.77 -15.05
C VAL A 436 25.59 15.43 -13.58
N THR A 437 25.61 16.43 -12.70
CA THR A 437 25.66 16.19 -11.24
C THR A 437 24.28 15.83 -10.71
N PHE A 438 24.20 15.30 -9.49
CA PHE A 438 22.92 15.05 -8.82
C PHE A 438 22.09 16.34 -8.69
N SER A 439 22.76 17.45 -8.34
CA SER A 439 22.17 18.78 -8.15
C SER A 439 21.70 19.47 -9.44
N ASP A 440 22.22 19.06 -10.62
CA ASP A 440 21.70 19.54 -11.91
C ASP A 440 20.29 19.01 -12.21
N THR A 441 19.90 17.89 -11.57
CA THR A 441 18.64 17.19 -11.85
C THR A 441 17.69 17.15 -10.66
N HIS A 442 18.18 17.39 -9.44
CA HIS A 442 17.42 17.41 -8.19
C HIS A 442 17.50 18.79 -7.56
N ILE A 443 16.46 19.59 -7.75
CA ILE A 443 16.39 20.96 -7.22
C ILE A 443 15.54 20.92 -5.95
N PRO A 444 16.13 21.04 -4.74
CA PRO A 444 15.36 20.99 -3.50
C PRO A 444 14.39 22.15 -3.40
N ASP A 445 13.28 21.92 -2.71
CA ASP A 445 12.38 22.99 -2.30
C ASP A 445 13.12 23.98 -1.41
N THR A 446 12.87 25.27 -1.65
CA THR A 446 13.45 26.37 -0.87
C THR A 446 12.36 27.36 -0.48
N ASN A 447 12.68 28.22 0.49
CA ASN A 447 11.81 29.34 0.89
C ASN A 447 11.57 30.34 -0.24
N GLU A 448 12.36 30.31 -1.32
CA GLU A 448 12.15 31.18 -2.50
C GLU A 448 11.12 30.59 -3.47
N ASN A 449 11.02 29.26 -3.52
CA ASN A 449 10.17 28.53 -4.46
C ASN A 449 8.79 28.22 -3.89
N LEU A 450 8.65 28.25 -2.55
CA LEU A 450 7.40 27.98 -1.85
C LEU A 450 6.93 29.25 -1.12
N ASP A 451 5.62 29.54 -1.13
CA ASP A 451 5.01 30.62 -0.31
C ASP A 451 4.91 30.21 1.17
N ILE A 452 5.93 29.51 1.66
CA ILE A 452 6.08 28.99 3.01
C ILE A 452 7.37 29.60 3.56
N SER A 453 7.30 30.20 4.74
CA SER A 453 8.40 31.00 5.25
C SER A 453 9.61 30.20 5.73
N PHE A 454 9.56 28.84 5.73
CA PHE A 454 10.68 28.00 6.15
C PHE A 454 10.51 26.47 5.90
N LEU A 455 11.56 25.77 5.42
CA LEU A 455 11.64 24.30 5.23
C LEU A 455 13.00 23.63 5.58
N TYR A 456 13.91 24.30 6.30
CA TYR A 456 15.31 23.93 6.65
C TYR A 456 16.38 24.04 5.55
N GLU A 457 17.58 24.46 5.97
CA GLU A 457 18.77 24.47 5.12
C GLU A 457 19.36 23.06 5.11
N LEU A 458 19.55 22.53 3.90
CA LEU A 458 20.19 21.23 3.71
C LEU A 458 21.69 21.32 3.99
N PRO A 459 22.31 20.26 4.53
CA PRO A 459 23.76 20.20 4.66
C PRO A 459 24.42 20.14 3.28
N GLU A 460 25.69 20.55 3.20
CA GLU A 460 26.47 20.36 1.98
C GLU A 460 26.74 18.85 1.78
N ALA A 461 26.46 18.34 0.58
CA ALA A 461 26.86 16.99 0.21
C ALA A 461 28.37 16.90 0.00
N SER A 462 28.90 15.69 0.19
CA SER A 462 30.32 15.41 0.04
C SER A 462 30.81 15.81 -1.35
N ALA A 463 31.97 16.46 -1.41
CA ALA A 463 32.63 16.78 -2.67
C ALA A 463 33.41 15.60 -3.26
N ASN A 464 33.48 14.45 -2.56
CA ASN A 464 34.21 13.27 -3.00
C ASN A 464 33.31 12.02 -2.95
N PRO A 465 33.46 11.08 -3.90
CA PRO A 465 32.78 9.79 -3.85
C PRO A 465 33.03 9.08 -2.51
N TYR A 466 32.02 8.36 -2.03
CA TYR A 466 32.19 7.53 -0.84
C TYR A 466 33.25 6.45 -1.10
N GLN A 467 34.13 6.22 -0.12
CA GLN A 467 35.30 5.38 -0.35
C GLN A 467 34.92 3.92 -0.65
N ASN A 468 35.64 3.30 -1.59
CA ASN A 468 35.63 1.85 -1.88
C ASN A 468 34.33 1.24 -2.40
N VAL A 469 33.49 1.96 -3.16
CA VAL A 469 32.31 1.27 -3.69
C VAL A 469 31.96 1.57 -5.14
N GLU A 470 32.55 0.75 -6.01
CA GLU A 470 31.93 0.43 -7.28
C GLU A 470 31.24 -0.92 -7.10
N ILE A 471 29.96 -0.87 -6.71
CA ILE A 471 29.08 -2.04 -6.79
C ILE A 471 29.20 -2.59 -8.22
N CYS A 472 29.31 -3.91 -8.38
CA CYS A 472 29.60 -4.57 -9.66
C CYS A 472 31.06 -4.57 -10.14
N LYS A 473 32.07 -4.33 -9.28
CA LYS A 473 33.50 -4.45 -9.67
C LYS A 473 34.37 -5.35 -8.82
N GLU A 474 33.97 -5.67 -7.59
CA GLU A 474 34.69 -6.67 -6.82
C GLU A 474 34.51 -8.04 -7.47
N THR A 475 35.63 -8.64 -7.88
CA THR A 475 35.65 -9.95 -8.53
C THR A 475 36.55 -10.92 -7.80
N PHE A 476 36.16 -12.19 -7.77
CA PHE A 476 36.98 -13.25 -7.24
C PHE A 476 36.72 -14.57 -7.96
N THR A 477 37.62 -15.52 -7.78
CA THR A 477 37.52 -16.87 -8.34
C THR A 477 37.49 -17.90 -7.22
N LYS A 478 36.52 -18.82 -7.28
CA LYS A 478 36.43 -19.96 -6.37
C LYS A 478 36.07 -21.21 -7.16
N ASP A 479 36.81 -22.29 -6.94
CA ASP A 479 36.58 -23.59 -7.59
C ASP A 479 36.49 -23.53 -9.13
N GLY A 480 37.21 -22.57 -9.74
CA GLY A 480 37.23 -22.36 -11.19
C GLY A 480 36.02 -21.59 -11.75
N LEU A 481 35.18 -21.04 -10.88
CA LEU A 481 34.05 -20.16 -11.21
C LEU A 481 34.42 -18.72 -10.81
N LYS A 482 34.20 -17.76 -11.71
CA LYS A 482 34.52 -16.34 -11.47
C LYS A 482 33.25 -15.54 -11.24
N TYR A 483 33.25 -14.80 -10.15
CA TYR A 483 32.10 -14.06 -9.66
C TYR A 483 32.40 -12.57 -9.59
N VAL A 484 31.36 -11.77 -9.78
CA VAL A 484 31.35 -10.34 -9.48
C VAL A 484 30.24 -10.06 -8.47
N VAL A 485 30.51 -9.20 -7.49
CA VAL A 485 29.50 -8.74 -6.52
C VAL A 485 28.52 -7.80 -7.22
N CYS A 486 27.25 -8.17 -7.33
CA CYS A 486 26.24 -7.42 -8.10
C CYS A 486 25.15 -6.74 -7.25
N GLY A 487 25.24 -6.86 -5.93
CA GLY A 487 24.34 -6.23 -4.96
C GLY A 487 24.70 -6.60 -3.53
N TYR A 488 23.83 -6.32 -2.57
CA TYR A 488 24.06 -6.66 -1.18
C TYR A 488 24.15 -8.17 -0.96
N ARG A 489 25.39 -8.67 -0.79
CA ARG A 489 25.67 -10.11 -0.61
C ARG A 489 25.16 -10.98 -1.77
N GLU A 490 25.26 -10.46 -2.98
CA GLU A 490 24.86 -11.17 -4.19
C GLU A 490 25.96 -11.25 -5.23
N LEU A 491 25.98 -12.35 -5.98
CA LEU A 491 26.97 -12.63 -7.01
C LEU A 491 26.31 -12.92 -8.35
N GLN A 492 26.98 -12.41 -9.38
CA GLN A 492 26.83 -12.85 -10.75
C GLN A 492 28.02 -13.74 -11.13
N LEU A 493 27.74 -14.94 -11.61
CA LEU A 493 28.71 -15.83 -12.25
C LEU A 493 28.94 -15.36 -13.68
N TYR A 494 30.11 -14.79 -13.97
CA TYR A 494 30.41 -14.22 -15.29
C TYR A 494 31.41 -15.03 -16.12
N GLU A 495 32.16 -15.96 -15.52
CA GLU A 495 33.07 -16.85 -16.25
C GLU A 495 33.22 -18.23 -15.58
N ILE A 496 33.26 -19.28 -16.39
CA ILE A 496 33.57 -20.66 -15.97
C ILE A 496 34.89 -21.08 -16.60
N SER A 497 35.91 -21.31 -15.77
CA SER A 497 37.26 -21.71 -16.19
C SER A 497 37.51 -23.23 -16.15
N VAL A 498 36.47 -24.03 -15.90
CA VAL A 498 36.50 -25.51 -15.87
C VAL A 498 35.68 -26.11 -17.01
N GLY A 499 35.95 -27.36 -17.38
CA GLY A 499 35.21 -28.12 -18.40
C GLY A 499 34.49 -29.33 -17.82
N GLY A 500 33.75 -30.06 -18.66
CA GLY A 500 32.93 -31.19 -18.24
C GLY A 500 31.59 -30.77 -17.64
N SER A 501 31.16 -31.46 -16.59
CA SER A 501 29.91 -31.17 -15.87
C SER A 501 30.15 -30.14 -14.76
N VAL A 502 29.41 -29.03 -14.80
CA VAL A 502 29.58 -27.89 -13.90
C VAL A 502 28.33 -27.69 -13.04
N VAL A 503 28.50 -27.75 -11.72
CA VAL A 503 27.43 -27.46 -10.76
C VAL A 503 27.65 -26.06 -10.21
N ILE A 504 26.71 -25.16 -10.45
CA ILE A 504 26.77 -23.79 -9.94
C ILE A 504 26.25 -23.81 -8.49
N PRO A 505 27.02 -23.32 -7.50
CA PRO A 505 26.58 -23.33 -6.11
C PRO A 505 25.49 -22.26 -5.86
N PRO A 506 24.49 -22.52 -4.99
CA PRO A 506 23.48 -21.50 -4.63
C PRO A 506 24.07 -20.31 -3.87
N SER A 507 25.19 -20.52 -3.18
CA SER A 507 25.89 -19.49 -2.42
C SER A 507 27.39 -19.76 -2.36
N VAL A 508 28.15 -18.70 -2.16
CA VAL A 508 29.61 -18.75 -2.05
C VAL A 508 30.07 -17.88 -0.89
N THR A 509 30.87 -18.47 0.00
CA THR A 509 31.59 -17.70 1.04
C THR A 509 32.95 -17.24 0.53
N PHE A 510 33.20 -15.93 0.58
CA PHE A 510 34.48 -15.29 0.26
C PHE A 510 34.79 -14.23 1.32
N ASP A 511 36.03 -14.19 1.81
CA ASP A 511 36.48 -13.30 2.89
C ASP A 511 35.57 -13.22 4.13
N GLY A 512 34.94 -14.35 4.49
CA GLY A 512 34.07 -14.47 5.66
C GLY A 512 32.62 -14.03 5.44
N ILE A 513 32.31 -13.45 4.28
CA ILE A 513 30.96 -13.06 3.88
C ILE A 513 30.38 -14.16 2.99
N THR A 514 29.11 -14.53 3.23
CA THR A 514 28.39 -15.48 2.39
C THR A 514 27.47 -14.74 1.45
N TYR A 515 27.63 -14.99 0.16
CA TYR A 515 26.86 -14.37 -0.90
C TYR A 515 25.95 -15.39 -1.59
N LYS A 516 24.77 -14.97 -2.05
CA LYS A 516 23.91 -15.77 -2.94
C LYS A 516 24.41 -15.65 -4.39
N VAL A 517 24.33 -16.72 -5.18
CA VAL A 517 24.61 -16.68 -6.63
C VAL A 517 23.29 -16.50 -7.35
N VAL A 518 22.96 -15.26 -7.69
CA VAL A 518 21.64 -14.87 -8.21
C VAL A 518 21.60 -14.74 -9.73
N SER A 519 22.75 -14.55 -10.37
CA SER A 519 22.82 -14.31 -11.81
C SER A 519 23.90 -15.14 -12.51
N ILE A 520 23.65 -15.55 -13.76
CA ILE A 520 24.61 -16.23 -14.63
C ILE A 520 24.73 -15.49 -15.96
N GLY A 521 25.95 -15.18 -16.39
CA GLY A 521 26.22 -14.48 -17.64
C GLY A 521 27.10 -13.27 -17.45
N ARG A 522 27.43 -12.58 -18.55
CA ARG A 522 28.16 -11.32 -18.52
C ARG A 522 27.22 -10.17 -18.85
N PHE A 523 27.24 -9.13 -18.02
CA PHE A 523 26.70 -7.83 -18.43
C PHE A 523 27.75 -7.15 -19.30
N ALA A 524 27.51 -7.06 -20.60
CA ALA A 524 28.30 -6.19 -21.46
C ALA A 524 27.76 -4.76 -21.26
N ASP A 525 28.63 -3.77 -21.06
CA ASP A 525 28.33 -2.37 -20.69
C ASP A 525 27.39 -1.62 -21.68
N GLY A 526 26.14 -2.07 -21.83
CA GLY A 526 25.12 -1.50 -22.72
C GLY A 526 25.33 -1.78 -24.21
N ILE A 527 26.26 -2.67 -24.61
CA ILE A 527 26.46 -3.05 -26.01
C ILE A 527 26.37 -4.57 -26.09
N TYR A 528 25.44 -5.09 -26.88
CA TYR A 528 25.24 -6.51 -27.18
C TYR A 528 26.50 -7.15 -27.80
N GLU A 529 27.54 -7.39 -27.00
CA GLU A 529 28.62 -8.29 -27.35
C GLU A 529 28.24 -9.70 -26.89
N TYR A 530 28.30 -10.67 -27.81
CA TYR A 530 27.99 -12.08 -27.58
C TYR A 530 29.08 -12.73 -26.72
N ASP A 531 29.18 -12.35 -25.45
CA ASP A 531 30.12 -12.94 -24.51
C ASP A 531 29.45 -14.09 -23.76
N TYR A 532 29.79 -15.30 -24.17
CA TYR A 532 29.42 -16.52 -23.47
C TYR A 532 30.30 -16.75 -22.24
N ILE A 533 29.77 -17.44 -21.22
CA ILE A 533 30.47 -17.59 -19.93
C ILE A 533 31.68 -18.53 -19.97
N SER A 534 31.90 -19.28 -21.06
CA SER A 534 33.04 -20.21 -21.18
C SER A 534 33.36 -20.70 -22.60
N ASP A 535 34.65 -20.72 -22.96
CA ASP A 535 35.19 -21.40 -24.16
C ASP A 535 35.65 -22.84 -23.89
N ARG A 536 35.35 -23.38 -22.70
CA ARG A 536 35.79 -24.71 -22.27
C ARG A 536 34.87 -25.79 -22.81
N GLU A 537 35.35 -27.04 -22.83
CA GLU A 537 34.55 -28.21 -23.18
C GLU A 537 33.54 -28.57 -22.07
N ILE A 538 32.65 -27.63 -21.72
CA ILE A 538 31.56 -27.84 -20.76
C ILE A 538 30.46 -28.64 -21.46
N THR A 539 30.09 -29.77 -20.88
CA THR A 539 29.08 -30.67 -21.44
C THR A 539 27.74 -30.54 -20.71
N GLU A 540 27.76 -30.20 -19.42
CA GLU A 540 26.58 -30.14 -18.57
C GLU A 540 26.67 -28.94 -17.62
N ILE A 541 25.55 -28.26 -17.37
CA ILE A 541 25.43 -27.21 -16.35
C ILE A 541 24.28 -27.56 -15.41
N SER A 542 24.46 -27.34 -14.10
CA SER A 542 23.40 -27.45 -13.10
C SER A 542 23.16 -26.10 -12.42
N ILE A 543 21.93 -25.60 -12.54
CA ILE A 543 21.48 -24.30 -12.04
C ILE A 543 20.81 -24.48 -10.67
N PRO A 544 21.25 -23.76 -9.62
CA PRO A 544 20.72 -23.92 -8.27
C PRO A 544 19.43 -23.12 -8.03
N LEU A 545 18.80 -23.34 -6.87
CA LEU A 545 17.63 -22.59 -6.37
C LEU A 545 17.78 -21.06 -6.47
N ALA A 546 18.96 -20.54 -6.11
CA ALA A 546 19.18 -19.11 -5.90
C ALA A 546 19.30 -18.29 -7.20
N VAL A 547 19.44 -18.93 -8.36
CA VAL A 547 19.59 -18.19 -9.62
C VAL A 547 18.25 -17.67 -10.09
N GLU A 548 18.18 -16.35 -10.24
CA GLU A 548 16.98 -15.60 -10.59
C GLU A 548 17.05 -15.02 -12.01
N HIS A 549 18.26 -14.90 -12.56
CA HIS A 549 18.48 -14.32 -13.88
C HIS A 549 19.61 -14.98 -14.65
N ILE A 550 19.38 -15.18 -15.95
CA ILE A 550 20.34 -15.75 -16.88
C ILE A 550 20.44 -14.80 -18.07
N TRP A 551 21.60 -14.19 -18.26
CA TRP A 551 21.79 -13.22 -19.34
C TRP A 551 21.72 -13.90 -20.72
N TYR A 552 21.22 -13.14 -21.70
CA TYR A 552 21.22 -13.58 -23.08
C TYR A 552 22.62 -14.00 -23.53
N GLY A 553 22.74 -15.20 -24.11
CA GLY A 553 24.02 -15.72 -24.57
C GLY A 553 24.88 -16.40 -23.50
N ALA A 554 24.46 -16.40 -22.22
CA ALA A 554 25.23 -17.02 -21.13
C ALA A 554 25.62 -18.47 -21.45
N PHE A 555 24.73 -19.23 -22.11
CA PHE A 555 24.94 -20.62 -22.48
C PHE A 555 25.25 -20.85 -23.98
N ASN A 556 25.79 -19.84 -24.67
CA ASN A 556 26.36 -20.01 -26.02
C ASN A 556 27.70 -20.77 -25.95
N ILE A 557 27.61 -22.03 -25.54
CA ILE A 557 28.70 -22.97 -25.30
C ILE A 557 28.51 -24.13 -26.31
N PRO A 558 29.36 -24.22 -27.35
CA PRO A 558 29.16 -25.19 -28.44
C PRO A 558 29.14 -26.65 -28.00
N SER A 559 29.85 -26.98 -26.92
CA SER A 559 30.00 -28.32 -26.35
C SER A 559 28.88 -28.72 -25.38
N LEU A 560 28.00 -27.79 -25.00
CA LEU A 560 26.96 -28.02 -23.99
C LEU A 560 25.86 -28.92 -24.56
N THR A 561 25.58 -30.01 -23.84
CA THR A 561 24.58 -31.02 -24.20
C THR A 561 23.34 -30.98 -23.30
N GLU A 562 23.48 -30.49 -22.06
CA GLU A 562 22.42 -30.55 -21.07
C GLU A 562 22.52 -29.40 -20.06
N ILE A 563 21.38 -28.82 -19.72
CA ILE A 563 21.20 -27.91 -18.59
C ILE A 563 20.18 -28.55 -17.65
N SER A 564 20.55 -28.72 -16.39
CA SER A 564 19.65 -29.14 -15.30
C SER A 564 19.35 -27.96 -14.39
N VAL A 565 18.19 -27.96 -13.75
CA VAL A 565 17.76 -26.91 -12.82
C VAL A 565 17.26 -27.59 -11.54
N ASP A 566 17.62 -27.03 -10.38
CA ASP A 566 17.05 -27.43 -9.09
C ASP A 566 15.52 -27.34 -9.15
N GLU A 567 14.82 -28.41 -8.75
CA GLU A 567 13.35 -28.48 -8.83
C GLU A 567 12.66 -27.35 -8.04
N SER A 568 13.33 -26.78 -7.04
CA SER A 568 12.82 -25.70 -6.20
C SER A 568 13.10 -24.30 -6.77
N ASN A 569 13.90 -24.16 -7.85
CA ASN A 569 14.17 -22.87 -8.47
C ASN A 569 12.83 -22.20 -8.89
N PRO A 570 12.57 -20.94 -8.50
CA PRO A 570 11.29 -20.29 -8.75
C PRO A 570 11.16 -19.69 -10.16
N LYS A 571 12.25 -19.53 -10.91
CA LYS A 571 12.29 -18.83 -12.21
C LYS A 571 12.46 -19.75 -13.40
N TYR A 572 13.19 -20.85 -13.24
CA TYR A 572 13.59 -21.73 -14.33
C TYR A 572 13.21 -23.18 -14.08
N ALA A 573 13.12 -23.94 -15.16
CA ALA A 573 12.95 -25.39 -15.15
C ALA A 573 13.78 -26.03 -16.28
N SER A 574 14.06 -27.32 -16.14
CA SER A 574 14.66 -28.12 -17.21
C SER A 574 13.74 -29.25 -17.61
N ASP A 575 13.70 -29.56 -18.90
CA ASP A 575 13.08 -30.77 -19.44
C ASP A 575 13.93 -31.32 -20.59
N GLY A 576 14.33 -32.59 -20.49
CA GLY A 576 15.22 -33.22 -21.46
C GLY A 576 16.57 -32.50 -21.65
N GLY A 577 17.04 -31.77 -20.64
CA GLY A 577 18.28 -30.97 -20.69
C GLY A 577 18.16 -29.61 -21.38
N ILE A 578 16.93 -29.19 -21.70
CA ILE A 578 16.60 -27.89 -22.30
C ILE A 578 16.07 -26.96 -21.20
N LEU A 579 16.48 -25.69 -21.24
CA LEU A 579 16.09 -24.68 -20.26
C LEU A 579 14.79 -23.98 -20.65
N TYR A 580 13.90 -23.85 -19.67
CA TYR A 580 12.60 -23.18 -19.79
C TYR A 580 12.39 -22.22 -18.62
N SER A 581 11.43 -21.30 -18.77
CA SER A 581 10.83 -20.62 -17.61
C SER A 581 10.17 -21.64 -16.68
N LYS A 582 9.97 -21.28 -15.41
CA LYS A 582 9.44 -22.19 -14.38
C LYS A 582 8.07 -22.77 -14.74
N ASP A 583 7.24 -21.96 -15.38
CA ASP A 583 5.89 -22.31 -15.82
C ASP A 583 5.87 -22.96 -17.22
N TYR A 584 7.04 -23.16 -17.84
CA TYR A 584 7.23 -23.66 -19.21
C TYR A 584 6.59 -22.79 -20.31
N SER A 585 6.23 -21.54 -19.99
CA SER A 585 5.65 -20.61 -20.96
C SER A 585 6.66 -20.06 -21.98
N LEU A 586 7.96 -20.11 -21.66
CA LEU A 586 9.07 -19.62 -22.48
C LEU A 586 10.16 -20.69 -22.64
N LEU A 587 10.70 -20.81 -23.87
CA LEU A 587 11.90 -21.59 -24.17
C LEU A 587 13.12 -20.67 -24.01
N GLU A 588 13.88 -20.86 -22.93
CA GLU A 588 15.00 -19.98 -22.58
C GLU A 588 16.27 -20.34 -23.35
N TRP A 589 16.61 -21.63 -23.44
CA TRP A 589 17.82 -22.06 -24.12
C TRP A 589 17.83 -23.53 -24.53
N VAL A 590 18.25 -23.81 -25.77
CA VAL A 590 18.57 -25.17 -26.25
C VAL A 590 20.09 -25.33 -26.37
N PRO A 591 20.71 -26.29 -25.65
CA PRO A 591 22.14 -26.52 -25.78
C PRO A 591 22.55 -26.96 -27.21
N GLN A 592 23.63 -26.38 -27.74
CA GLN A 592 24.02 -26.56 -29.15
C GLN A 592 24.44 -27.99 -29.50
N SER A 593 24.96 -28.73 -28.52
CA SER A 593 25.38 -30.13 -28.71
C SER A 593 24.28 -31.16 -28.43
N VAL A 594 23.03 -30.74 -28.18
CA VAL A 594 21.89 -31.66 -28.17
C VAL A 594 21.79 -32.38 -29.51
N SER A 595 21.57 -33.70 -29.46
CA SER A 595 21.51 -34.54 -30.64
C SER A 595 20.21 -35.34 -30.73
N GLY A 596 19.81 -35.67 -31.95
CA GLY A 596 18.59 -36.46 -32.19
C GLY A 596 17.33 -35.60 -32.23
N GLN A 597 16.25 -36.09 -31.63
CA GLN A 597 14.95 -35.40 -31.63
C GLN A 597 14.83 -34.45 -30.45
N VAL A 598 14.51 -33.18 -30.73
CA VAL A 598 14.08 -32.20 -29.72
C VAL A 598 12.56 -32.09 -29.75
N VAL A 599 11.92 -32.22 -28.60
CA VAL A 599 10.47 -32.08 -28.45
C VAL A 599 10.20 -30.78 -27.70
N ILE A 600 9.53 -29.85 -28.38
CA ILE A 600 9.12 -28.59 -27.79
C ILE A 600 7.81 -28.78 -27.04
N ARG A 601 7.78 -28.29 -25.80
CA ARG A 601 6.65 -28.45 -24.90
C ARG A 601 5.39 -27.72 -25.38
N PRO A 602 4.20 -28.32 -25.23
CA PRO A 602 2.95 -27.68 -25.61
C PRO A 602 2.55 -26.50 -24.70
N GLU A 603 3.14 -26.37 -23.51
CA GLU A 603 2.85 -25.30 -22.55
C GLU A 603 3.47 -23.95 -22.89
N ILE A 604 4.39 -23.87 -23.86
CA ILE A 604 4.96 -22.60 -24.32
C ILE A 604 3.81 -21.69 -24.74
N THR A 605 3.67 -20.52 -24.12
CA THR A 605 2.62 -19.55 -24.45
C THR A 605 3.17 -18.27 -25.07
N ASN A 606 4.46 -17.97 -24.87
CA ASN A 606 5.14 -16.92 -25.62
C ASN A 606 5.81 -17.55 -26.84
N TYR A 607 5.08 -17.49 -27.95
CA TYR A 607 5.46 -18.14 -29.20
C TYR A 607 6.35 -17.25 -30.08
N GLU A 608 6.59 -16.00 -29.68
CA GLU A 608 7.41 -15.07 -30.48
C GLU A 608 8.91 -15.44 -30.45
N ASP A 609 9.33 -16.26 -29.49
CA ASP A 609 10.75 -16.53 -29.16
C ASP A 609 11.18 -18.00 -29.36
N VAL A 610 10.42 -18.82 -30.11
CA VAL A 610 10.86 -20.21 -30.39
C VAL A 610 12.08 -20.18 -31.32
N ALA A 611 13.27 -20.22 -30.71
CA ALA A 611 14.55 -20.22 -31.40
C ALA A 611 15.45 -21.40 -30.94
N ILE A 612 15.77 -22.26 -31.89
CA ILE A 612 16.71 -23.39 -31.82
C ILE A 612 17.84 -23.12 -32.82
N THR A 613 18.68 -22.15 -32.51
CA THR A 613 19.71 -21.65 -33.42
C THR A 613 21.03 -22.37 -33.21
N TYR A 614 21.78 -22.63 -34.28
CA TYR A 614 23.11 -23.24 -34.26
C TYR A 614 23.21 -24.56 -33.49
N CYS A 615 22.20 -25.44 -33.64
CA CYS A 615 22.21 -26.79 -33.06
C CYS A 615 22.51 -27.85 -34.15
N PRO A 616 23.78 -28.08 -34.53
CA PRO A 616 24.13 -28.85 -35.73
C PRO A 616 23.83 -30.36 -35.64
N TYR A 617 23.56 -30.91 -34.46
CA TYR A 617 23.37 -32.35 -34.24
C TYR A 617 21.91 -32.77 -34.03
N ILE A 618 20.97 -31.81 -33.96
CA ILE A 618 19.54 -32.10 -33.96
C ILE A 618 19.17 -32.65 -35.33
N THR A 619 18.51 -33.80 -35.36
CA THR A 619 18.02 -34.44 -36.60
C THR A 619 16.55 -34.15 -36.84
N SER A 620 15.77 -33.98 -35.77
CA SER A 620 14.36 -33.62 -35.90
C SER A 620 13.84 -32.75 -34.76
N ILE A 621 12.87 -31.91 -35.05
CA ILE A 621 12.19 -31.07 -34.04
C ILE A 621 10.71 -31.42 -34.03
N ARG A 622 10.10 -31.59 -32.86
CA ARG A 622 8.65 -31.70 -32.71
C ARG A 622 8.07 -30.42 -32.14
N LEU A 623 7.11 -29.84 -32.85
CA LEU A 623 6.46 -28.57 -32.52
C LEU A 623 4.98 -28.82 -32.23
N PRO A 624 4.43 -28.25 -31.13
CA PRO A 624 3.01 -28.35 -30.83
C PRO A 624 2.19 -27.51 -31.82
N SER A 625 0.91 -27.85 -32.02
CA SER A 625 0.02 -27.14 -32.93
C SER A 625 -0.35 -25.73 -32.47
N GLY A 626 -0.11 -25.42 -31.19
CA GLY A 626 -0.46 -24.13 -30.57
C GLY A 626 0.50 -22.99 -30.88
N ILE A 627 1.64 -23.25 -31.53
CA ILE A 627 2.60 -22.19 -31.87
C ILE A 627 1.99 -21.14 -32.81
N THR A 628 2.26 -19.87 -32.55
CA THR A 628 1.73 -18.75 -33.35
C THR A 628 2.80 -17.99 -34.14
N LEU A 629 4.08 -18.18 -33.84
CA LEU A 629 5.21 -17.64 -34.61
C LEU A 629 6.39 -18.63 -34.57
N ILE A 630 7.17 -18.65 -35.65
CA ILE A 630 8.54 -19.18 -35.65
C ILE A 630 9.47 -17.98 -35.74
N ALA A 631 10.33 -17.78 -34.73
CA ALA A 631 11.16 -16.59 -34.58
C ALA A 631 12.12 -16.36 -35.76
N GLU A 632 12.68 -15.15 -35.85
CA GLU A 632 13.78 -14.86 -36.78
C GLU A 632 14.94 -15.83 -36.52
N ARG A 633 15.50 -16.41 -37.59
CA ARG A 633 16.62 -17.37 -37.50
C ARG A 633 16.37 -18.61 -36.62
N ALA A 634 15.11 -18.94 -36.31
CA ALA A 634 14.75 -19.98 -35.34
C ALA A 634 15.42 -21.35 -35.53
N PHE A 635 15.72 -21.79 -36.74
CA PHE A 635 16.40 -23.05 -37.03
C PHE A 635 17.71 -22.81 -37.79
N ALA A 636 18.24 -21.59 -37.73
CA ALA A 636 19.39 -21.22 -38.53
C ALA A 636 20.63 -21.99 -38.05
N GLY A 637 21.35 -22.62 -38.97
CA GLY A 637 22.56 -23.39 -38.65
C GLY A 637 22.30 -24.75 -38.00
N CYS A 638 21.06 -25.23 -37.92
CA CYS A 638 20.70 -26.60 -37.58
C CYS A 638 21.03 -27.58 -38.73
N ARG A 639 22.31 -27.72 -39.05
CA ARG A 639 22.79 -28.44 -40.25
C ARG A 639 22.43 -29.93 -40.29
N GLY A 640 22.13 -30.54 -39.14
CA GLY A 640 21.67 -31.92 -39.01
C GLY A 640 20.17 -32.11 -39.21
N LEU A 641 19.38 -31.03 -39.21
CA LEU A 641 17.92 -31.09 -39.22
C LEU A 641 17.40 -31.60 -40.56
N THR A 642 16.69 -32.72 -40.53
CA THR A 642 16.05 -33.32 -41.71
C THR A 642 14.53 -33.33 -41.61
N ASP A 643 13.99 -33.36 -40.40
CA ASP A 643 12.55 -33.56 -40.18
C ASP A 643 12.00 -32.58 -39.13
N ILE A 644 10.86 -31.96 -39.41
CA ILE A 644 10.08 -31.20 -38.44
C ILE A 644 8.73 -31.89 -38.28
N TYR A 645 8.38 -32.33 -37.08
CA TYR A 645 7.07 -32.89 -36.74
C TYR A 645 6.19 -31.78 -36.18
N PHE A 646 5.23 -31.31 -36.95
CA PHE A 646 4.27 -30.31 -36.50
C PHE A 646 2.95 -31.00 -36.14
N ASP A 647 2.49 -30.86 -34.89
CA ASP A 647 1.28 -31.55 -34.42
C ASP A 647 -0.02 -31.02 -35.09
N GLY A 648 0.05 -29.86 -35.77
CA GLY A 648 -1.06 -29.30 -36.56
C GLY A 648 -1.15 -29.83 -37.98
N THR A 649 -1.96 -29.17 -38.81
CA THR A 649 -2.18 -29.47 -40.23
C THR A 649 -1.16 -28.76 -41.13
N ALA A 650 -1.02 -29.23 -42.36
CA ALA A 650 -0.19 -28.60 -43.38
C ALA A 650 -0.66 -27.18 -43.69
N LEU A 651 -1.97 -26.91 -43.62
CA LEU A 651 -2.53 -25.57 -43.80
C LEU A 651 -2.15 -24.64 -42.64
N GLU A 652 -2.22 -25.12 -41.40
CA GLU A 652 -1.77 -24.38 -40.22
C GLU A 652 -0.28 -24.08 -40.31
N TRP A 653 0.56 -25.04 -40.71
CA TRP A 653 2.00 -24.81 -40.90
C TRP A 653 2.28 -23.72 -41.95
N GLN A 654 1.59 -23.76 -43.09
CA GLN A 654 1.78 -22.76 -44.15
C GLN A 654 1.31 -21.36 -43.71
N SER A 655 0.26 -21.30 -42.90
CA SER A 655 -0.32 -20.06 -42.40
C SER A 655 0.44 -19.48 -41.20
N LEU A 656 1.23 -20.31 -40.51
CA LEU A 656 2.06 -19.92 -39.37
C LEU A 656 3.11 -18.87 -39.81
N PRO A 657 3.07 -17.65 -39.22
CA PRO A 657 4.11 -16.65 -39.40
C PRO A 657 5.52 -17.21 -39.13
N LYS A 658 6.50 -16.79 -39.94
CA LYS A 658 7.91 -17.17 -39.81
C LYS A 658 8.77 -15.92 -39.96
N GLY A 659 9.70 -15.72 -39.04
CA GLY A 659 10.65 -14.62 -39.08
C GLY A 659 11.60 -14.72 -40.27
N GLU A 660 12.33 -13.65 -40.53
CA GLU A 660 13.35 -13.62 -41.58
C GLU A 660 14.39 -14.72 -41.33
N ASP A 661 14.86 -15.37 -42.40
CA ASP A 661 15.92 -16.39 -42.32
C ASP A 661 15.66 -17.52 -41.32
N PHE A 662 14.39 -17.84 -41.00
CA PHE A 662 14.05 -18.81 -39.94
C PHE A 662 14.70 -20.18 -40.11
N ASN A 663 15.09 -20.59 -41.31
CA ASN A 663 15.80 -21.84 -41.58
C ASN A 663 17.13 -21.64 -42.35
N ALA A 664 17.72 -20.44 -42.27
CA ALA A 664 18.95 -20.12 -43.00
C ALA A 664 20.15 -20.99 -42.58
N LEU A 665 21.20 -21.02 -43.40
CA LEU A 665 22.44 -21.78 -43.15
C LEU A 665 22.26 -23.31 -43.03
N ASN A 666 21.05 -23.82 -43.23
CA ASN A 666 20.78 -25.24 -43.39
C ASN A 666 21.12 -25.64 -44.84
N THR A 667 21.82 -26.75 -44.98
CA THR A 667 22.31 -27.24 -46.29
C THR A 667 21.51 -28.43 -46.79
N GLN A 668 20.54 -28.91 -46.00
CA GLN A 668 19.73 -30.09 -46.28
C GLN A 668 18.27 -29.69 -46.52
N ARG A 669 17.57 -30.49 -47.33
CA ARG A 669 16.11 -30.38 -47.50
C ARG A 669 15.44 -30.85 -46.21
N ILE A 670 14.48 -30.07 -45.71
CA ILE A 670 13.76 -30.41 -44.49
C ILE A 670 12.35 -30.88 -44.86
N THR A 671 11.92 -32.03 -44.34
CA THR A 671 10.55 -32.52 -44.45
C THR A 671 9.76 -32.03 -43.23
N VAL A 672 8.61 -31.41 -43.45
CA VAL A 672 7.70 -31.05 -42.36
C VAL A 672 6.54 -32.04 -42.36
N HIS A 673 6.48 -32.89 -41.35
CA HIS A 673 5.41 -33.85 -41.11
C HIS A 673 4.28 -33.16 -40.36
N CYS A 674 3.14 -32.99 -41.00
CA CYS A 674 1.91 -32.50 -40.39
C CYS A 674 0.90 -33.65 -40.20
N SER A 675 -0.12 -33.43 -39.40
CA SER A 675 -1.17 -34.42 -39.11
C SER A 675 -1.95 -34.92 -40.34
N ASP A 676 -1.96 -34.15 -41.43
CA ASP A 676 -2.70 -34.42 -42.68
C ASP A 676 -1.80 -34.50 -43.94
N GLY A 677 -0.47 -34.44 -43.79
CA GLY A 677 0.46 -34.62 -44.91
C GLY A 677 1.84 -33.99 -44.69
N ASP A 678 2.74 -34.26 -45.63
CA ASP A 678 4.12 -33.74 -45.60
C ASP A 678 4.29 -32.48 -46.47
N LEU A 679 5.09 -31.53 -45.97
CA LEU A 679 5.59 -30.36 -46.70
C LEU A 679 7.12 -30.38 -46.78
N TYR A 680 7.71 -29.47 -47.55
CA TYR A 680 9.16 -29.43 -47.76
C TYR A 680 9.66 -27.98 -47.73
N LEU A 681 10.79 -27.77 -47.04
CA LEU A 681 11.51 -26.50 -46.96
C LEU A 681 12.81 -26.54 -47.78
#